data_AF-A0AAU6Z2K3-F1
#
_entry.id   AF-A0AAU6Z2K3-F1
#
_cell.length_a   1.000
_cell.length_b   1.000
_cell.length_c   1.000
_cell.angle_alpha   90.00
_cell.angle_beta   90.00
_cell.angle_gamma   90.00
#
_symmetry.space_group_name_H-M   'P 1'
#
loop_
_entity.id
_entity.type
_entity.pdbx_description
1 polymer ?
#
loop_
_entity_poly.entity_id
_entity_poly.type
_entity_poly.pdbx_seq_one_letter_code
_entity_poly.pdbx_strand_id
1 'polypeptide(L)'
;MDWWHALPAIALAAGLLFFPGLILGRALGAKGFASAAVAPLVSCGLIGVAGVAGGALGLAWGIWLYAGVTVLCAGLAMLLRRLRHGKVTPVLPSSVPGTVQWVSILAGLVAGAVLIATRLLPAMGKPGNFAQVYDNVFHLNAIRYILESGNASTLTLGRMLNPEAGIAIYPSVWHSLAALVSQLAHQDVFVSESAVIVAVSAILWPFGCIMLVRGILGPRVLPVVFAGVLSGGFWIFPFQLLQWGPLYPNALAFCLLPLALLVLVGLFNAGRERFMDHLTLAVVLLIGVAALFLTQPNGASALLAFSVPLIAAAWFRQIGNRIHAKAGFRSFVPVVLWGLGAAAAFFVVWNALLLDFDAWKPSRTLSQAATDVAVGSVLGGGTTLVAAVAALLGILTIVLRRRGGWMIACAAIAGALYVIAVFMYQGRFRSFTIGSWYQDPYRLAALVPLFTLVLACVGADGLVSAVERLRQRIGSSAKPGLPAFRGSLTVYGSVAAIVCASLLSPLVAMVQGPGLAAVSAKIRLSYSFVPGWVVSNDEFALMSRLDDAVPSDAVIGVNPFNGGSLAYAISGRRVTQYHLTPGPGADLKIIAKGLLSADKGSEVCRLANDEHITYILDFNSFYMLNWVEARAYPAFVNVAASPGAHVRLVDQQGAAKLYKVTGCIG
;
A
#
# COMPACT_ATOMS: atom_id res chain seq x y z
N MET A 1 9.40 -14.27 20.32
CA MET A 1 8.34 -14.67 19.36
C MET A 1 8.97 -14.83 17.99
N ASP A 2 8.66 -15.94 17.31
CA ASP A 2 9.12 -16.20 15.93
C ASP A 2 7.95 -16.13 14.94
N TRP A 3 8.23 -16.09 13.63
CA TRP A 3 7.22 -15.94 12.58
C TRP A 3 6.12 -17.02 12.58
N TRP A 4 6.42 -18.23 13.05
CA TRP A 4 5.40 -19.28 13.21
C TRP A 4 4.29 -18.88 14.19
N HIS A 5 4.66 -18.19 15.28
CA HIS A 5 3.70 -17.69 16.26
C HIS A 5 2.89 -16.49 15.72
N ALA A 6 3.43 -15.75 14.75
CA ALA A 6 2.75 -14.62 14.11
C ALA A 6 1.85 -15.04 12.93
N LEU A 7 1.91 -16.31 12.50
CA LEU A 7 1.12 -16.83 11.39
C LEU A 7 -0.41 -16.64 11.58
N PRO A 8 -0.99 -16.83 12.79
CA PRO A 8 -2.41 -16.54 13.01
C PRO A 8 -2.76 -15.07 12.77
N ALA A 9 -1.90 -14.13 13.19
CA ALA A 9 -2.11 -12.71 12.96
C ALA A 9 -2.01 -12.35 11.47
N ILE A 10 -1.07 -12.95 10.72
CA ILE A 10 -0.95 -12.79 9.27
C ILE A 10 -2.20 -13.33 8.55
N ALA A 11 -2.65 -14.54 8.94
CA ALA A 11 -3.83 -15.16 8.37
C ALA A 11 -5.10 -14.35 8.68
N LEU A 12 -5.20 -13.79 9.88
CA LEU A 12 -6.28 -12.89 10.27
C LEU A 12 -6.25 -11.60 9.43
N ALA A 13 -5.10 -10.96 9.26
CA ALA A 13 -4.96 -9.77 8.42
C ALA A 13 -5.42 -10.06 6.98
N ALA A 14 -5.03 -11.20 6.42
CA ALA A 14 -5.53 -11.66 5.13
C ALA A 14 -7.04 -11.94 5.16
N GLY A 15 -7.58 -12.56 6.21
CA GLY A 15 -9.01 -12.78 6.39
C GLY A 15 -9.83 -11.47 6.38
N LEU A 16 -9.38 -10.46 7.13
CA LEU A 16 -10.01 -9.14 7.21
C LEU A 16 -9.94 -8.38 5.87
N LEU A 17 -8.86 -8.58 5.11
CA LEU A 17 -8.70 -8.04 3.76
C LEU A 17 -9.62 -8.75 2.75
N PHE A 18 -9.85 -10.06 2.83
CA PHE A 18 -10.54 -10.78 1.75
C PHE A 18 -12.00 -11.13 2.06
N PHE A 19 -12.35 -11.50 3.29
CA PHE A 19 -13.64 -12.13 3.56
C PHE A 19 -14.85 -11.17 3.49
N PRO A 20 -14.82 -9.96 4.09
CA PRO A 20 -15.99 -9.06 4.06
C PRO A 20 -16.32 -8.56 2.65
N GLY A 21 -15.31 -8.21 1.87
CA GLY A 21 -15.48 -7.85 0.46
C GLY A 21 -15.90 -9.02 -0.42
N LEU A 22 -15.59 -10.26 -0.05
CA LEU A 22 -16.11 -11.44 -0.73
C LEU A 22 -17.63 -11.54 -0.54
N ILE A 23 -18.13 -11.33 0.68
CA ILE A 23 -19.58 -11.32 0.98
C ILE A 23 -20.29 -10.26 0.14
N LEU A 24 -19.82 -9.02 0.17
CA LEU A 24 -20.42 -7.92 -0.58
C LEU A 24 -20.28 -8.13 -2.10
N GLY A 25 -19.15 -8.64 -2.58
CA GLY A 25 -18.96 -9.00 -4.00
C GLY A 25 -19.96 -10.05 -4.48
N ARG A 26 -20.23 -11.08 -3.65
CA ARG A 26 -21.27 -12.09 -3.93
C ARG A 26 -22.67 -11.51 -3.90
N ALA A 27 -22.98 -10.64 -2.93
CA ALA A 27 -24.25 -9.92 -2.85
C ALA A 27 -24.51 -9.05 -4.10
N LEU A 28 -23.44 -8.48 -4.68
CA LEU A 28 -23.47 -7.77 -5.95
C LEU A 28 -23.53 -8.70 -7.18
N GLY A 29 -23.53 -10.02 -7.01
CA GLY A 29 -23.68 -10.99 -8.09
C GLY A 29 -22.37 -11.40 -8.78
N ALA A 30 -21.20 -10.98 -8.29
CA ALA A 30 -19.93 -11.49 -8.78
C ALA A 30 -19.77 -12.98 -8.46
N LYS A 31 -19.12 -13.75 -9.33
CA LYS A 31 -18.95 -15.21 -9.18
C LYS A 31 -17.51 -15.64 -9.47
N GLY A 32 -17.13 -16.83 -8.97
CA GLY A 32 -15.82 -17.43 -9.23
C GLY A 32 -14.66 -16.49 -8.90
N PHE A 33 -13.69 -16.37 -9.81
CA PHE A 33 -12.52 -15.52 -9.62
C PHE A 33 -12.90 -14.04 -9.47
N ALA A 34 -13.95 -13.55 -10.14
CA ALA A 34 -14.29 -12.13 -10.14
C ALA A 34 -14.70 -11.65 -8.74
N SER A 35 -15.42 -12.50 -8.01
CA SER A 35 -15.80 -12.24 -6.62
C SER A 35 -14.60 -12.18 -5.70
N ALA A 36 -13.60 -13.04 -5.90
CA ALA A 36 -12.36 -12.98 -5.12
C ALA A 36 -11.52 -11.75 -5.51
N ALA A 37 -11.47 -11.41 -6.80
CA ALA A 37 -10.67 -10.30 -7.31
C ALA A 37 -11.12 -8.96 -6.73
N VAL A 38 -12.42 -8.71 -6.61
CA VAL A 38 -12.92 -7.45 -6.03
C VAL A 38 -12.83 -7.42 -4.50
N ALA A 39 -12.62 -8.57 -3.86
CA ALA A 39 -12.81 -8.69 -2.42
C ALA A 39 -11.88 -7.77 -1.60
N PRO A 40 -10.54 -7.71 -1.84
CA PRO A 40 -9.68 -6.80 -1.08
C PRO A 40 -10.00 -5.33 -1.24
N LEU A 41 -10.33 -4.92 -2.48
CA LEU A 41 -10.70 -3.55 -2.79
C LEU A 41 -11.97 -3.14 -2.05
N VAL A 42 -12.95 -4.04 -2.00
CA VAL A 42 -14.22 -3.81 -1.32
C VAL A 42 -14.06 -3.84 0.21
N SER A 43 -13.29 -4.76 0.77
CA SER A 43 -13.02 -4.83 2.21
C SER A 43 -12.36 -3.55 2.72
N CYS A 44 -11.35 -3.02 2.02
CA CYS A 44 -10.72 -1.75 2.41
C CYS A 44 -11.70 -0.57 2.32
N GLY A 45 -12.62 -0.58 1.35
CA GLY A 45 -13.71 0.39 1.29
C GLY A 45 -14.66 0.28 2.48
N LEU A 46 -15.03 -0.95 2.87
CA LEU A 46 -15.87 -1.22 4.04
C LEU A 46 -15.17 -0.81 5.34
N ILE A 47 -13.86 -1.06 5.50
CA ILE A 47 -13.07 -0.61 6.66
C ILE A 47 -13.12 0.92 6.77
N GLY A 48 -12.85 1.62 5.65
CA GLY A 48 -12.86 3.08 5.65
C GLY A 48 -14.23 3.67 5.95
N VAL A 49 -15.29 3.13 5.35
CA VAL A 49 -16.68 3.55 5.62
C VAL A 49 -17.06 3.26 7.07
N ALA A 50 -16.70 2.08 7.59
CA ALA A 50 -16.96 1.73 8.98
C ALA A 50 -16.23 2.64 9.97
N GLY A 51 -14.98 3.02 9.68
CA GLY A 51 -14.23 3.96 10.51
C GLY A 51 -14.89 5.35 10.54
N VAL A 52 -15.28 5.89 9.37
CA VAL A 52 -15.95 7.19 9.27
C VAL A 52 -17.33 7.16 9.94
N ALA A 53 -18.15 6.14 9.66
CA ALA A 53 -19.47 6.00 10.25
C ALA A 53 -19.39 5.79 11.77
N GLY A 54 -18.46 4.96 12.23
CA GLY A 54 -18.23 4.72 13.66
C GLY A 54 -17.85 5.99 14.40
N GLY A 55 -16.86 6.73 13.88
CA GLY A 55 -16.45 8.00 14.46
C GLY A 55 -17.57 9.06 14.48
N ALA A 56 -18.39 9.12 13.44
CA ALA A 56 -19.52 10.06 13.37
C ALA A 56 -20.66 9.69 14.34
N LEU A 57 -20.89 8.40 14.56
CA LEU A 57 -21.95 7.88 15.43
C LEU A 57 -21.49 7.63 16.89
N GLY A 58 -20.22 7.87 17.21
CA GLY A 58 -19.64 7.56 18.52
C GLY A 58 -19.56 6.06 18.82
N LEU A 59 -19.53 5.20 17.79
CA LEU A 59 -19.42 3.75 17.95
C LEU A 59 -17.94 3.34 18.00
N ALA A 60 -17.59 2.54 19.01
CA ALA A 60 -16.23 2.03 19.17
C ALA A 60 -15.81 1.16 17.99
N TRP A 61 -14.57 1.37 17.53
CA TRP A 61 -13.94 0.60 16.47
C TRP A 61 -13.67 -0.83 16.93
N GLY A 62 -14.17 -1.78 16.15
CA GLY A 62 -13.96 -3.20 16.39
C GLY A 62 -14.66 -4.06 15.35
N ILE A 63 -14.51 -5.38 15.50
CA ILE A 63 -15.01 -6.35 14.52
C ILE A 63 -16.54 -6.27 14.31
N TRP A 64 -17.29 -5.93 15.36
CA TRP A 64 -18.76 -5.84 15.29
C TRP A 64 -19.22 -4.67 14.42
N LEU A 65 -18.58 -3.52 14.53
CA LEU A 65 -18.86 -2.37 13.67
C LEU A 65 -18.54 -2.70 12.21
N TYR A 66 -17.37 -3.30 11.96
CA TYR A 66 -16.96 -3.71 10.62
C TYR A 66 -17.91 -4.76 10.01
N ALA A 67 -18.30 -5.77 10.79
CA ALA A 67 -19.26 -6.79 10.38
C ALA A 67 -20.66 -6.19 10.14
N GLY A 68 -21.14 -5.30 11.01
CA GLY A 68 -22.43 -4.63 10.87
C GLY A 68 -22.53 -3.82 9.58
N VAL A 69 -21.50 -3.02 9.28
CA VAL A 69 -21.41 -2.26 8.01
C VAL A 69 -21.35 -3.21 6.82
N THR A 70 -20.61 -4.32 6.92
CA THR A 70 -20.55 -5.34 5.86
C THR A 70 -21.93 -5.94 5.58
N VAL A 71 -22.67 -6.35 6.62
CA VAL A 71 -24.02 -6.91 6.50
C VAL A 71 -24.99 -5.89 5.91
N LEU A 72 -24.95 -4.65 6.38
CA LEU A 72 -25.78 -3.56 5.86
C LEU A 72 -25.52 -3.32 4.36
N CYS A 73 -24.26 -3.15 3.97
CA CYS A 73 -23.90 -2.94 2.57
C CYS A 73 -24.25 -4.16 1.69
N ALA A 74 -24.08 -5.38 2.19
CA ALA A 74 -24.47 -6.59 1.48
C ALA A 74 -26.00 -6.67 1.30
N GLY A 75 -26.78 -6.33 2.33
CA GLY A 75 -28.24 -6.24 2.25
C GLY A 75 -28.70 -5.20 1.22
N LEU A 76 -28.09 -4.01 1.23
CA LEU A 76 -28.35 -2.96 0.24
C LEU A 76 -27.97 -3.40 -1.19
N ALA A 77 -26.86 -4.11 -1.36
CA ALA A 77 -26.46 -4.67 -2.64
C ALA A 77 -27.46 -5.72 -3.15
N MET A 78 -27.94 -6.61 -2.27
CA MET A 78 -28.98 -7.58 -2.60
C MET A 78 -30.30 -6.91 -2.97
N LEU A 79 -30.70 -5.86 -2.23
CA LEU A 79 -31.89 -5.07 -2.53
C LEU A 79 -31.76 -4.37 -3.90
N LEU A 80 -30.64 -3.71 -4.15
CA LEU A 80 -30.32 -3.09 -5.44
C LEU A 80 -30.42 -4.12 -6.58
N ARG A 81 -29.92 -5.34 -6.36
CA ARG A 81 -30.00 -6.43 -7.33
C ARG A 81 -31.41 -6.94 -7.57
N ARG A 82 -32.22 -7.09 -6.52
CA ARG A 82 -33.63 -7.45 -6.61
C ARG A 82 -34.41 -6.38 -7.37
N LEU A 83 -34.26 -5.10 -7.02
CA LEU A 83 -35.01 -4.00 -7.66
C LEU A 83 -34.65 -3.79 -9.14
N ARG A 84 -33.50 -4.28 -9.61
CA ARG A 84 -33.05 -4.19 -11.01
C ARG A 84 -33.40 -5.43 -11.86
N HIS A 85 -34.50 -6.14 -11.54
CA HIS A 85 -35.02 -7.26 -12.34
C HIS A 85 -34.98 -6.95 -13.85
N GLY A 86 -34.24 -7.76 -14.63
CA GLY A 86 -34.45 -7.86 -16.08
C GLY A 86 -33.36 -7.39 -17.05
N LYS A 87 -32.17 -6.92 -16.64
CA LYS A 87 -31.11 -6.51 -17.61
C LYS A 87 -29.66 -6.88 -17.23
N VAL A 88 -29.47 -7.88 -16.37
CA VAL A 88 -28.12 -8.37 -16.08
C VAL A 88 -27.63 -9.19 -17.26
N THR A 89 -26.71 -8.64 -18.05
CA THR A 89 -26.14 -9.39 -19.16
C THR A 89 -25.41 -10.62 -18.60
N PRO A 90 -25.72 -11.83 -19.06
CA PRO A 90 -25.10 -13.03 -18.54
C PRO A 90 -23.59 -12.98 -18.76
N VAL A 91 -22.85 -13.34 -17.72
CA VAL A 91 -21.41 -13.59 -17.81
C VAL A 91 -21.25 -15.03 -18.29
N LEU A 92 -20.67 -15.21 -19.48
CA LEU A 92 -20.44 -16.54 -20.03
C LEU A 92 -19.48 -17.35 -19.15
N PRO A 93 -19.63 -18.69 -19.10
CA PRO A 93 -18.65 -19.55 -18.46
C PRO A 93 -17.26 -19.32 -19.06
N SER A 94 -16.24 -19.41 -18.21
CA SER A 94 -14.87 -19.22 -18.64
C SER A 94 -14.42 -20.35 -19.56
N SER A 95 -13.49 -20.05 -20.48
CA SER A 95 -12.99 -20.99 -21.48
C SER A 95 -12.18 -22.18 -20.92
N VAL A 96 -11.82 -22.16 -19.63
CA VAL A 96 -11.00 -23.17 -18.95
C VAL A 96 -11.74 -23.67 -17.70
N PRO A 97 -11.63 -24.96 -17.33
CA PRO A 97 -12.23 -25.49 -16.10
C PRO A 97 -11.84 -24.67 -14.86
N GLY A 98 -12.80 -24.46 -13.95
CA GLY A 98 -12.58 -23.65 -12.74
C GLY A 98 -11.44 -24.18 -11.85
N THR A 99 -11.25 -25.50 -11.79
CA THR A 99 -10.15 -26.14 -11.05
C THR A 99 -8.79 -25.71 -11.57
N VAL A 100 -8.56 -25.77 -12.88
CA VAL A 100 -7.30 -25.35 -13.53
C VAL A 100 -7.04 -23.87 -13.28
N GLN A 101 -8.08 -23.03 -13.32
CA GLN A 101 -7.94 -21.61 -13.02
C GLN A 101 -7.46 -21.36 -11.60
N TRP A 102 -8.12 -21.97 -10.61
CA TRP A 102 -7.76 -21.79 -9.21
C TRP A 102 -6.39 -22.38 -8.89
N VAL A 103 -6.03 -23.55 -9.44
CA VAL A 103 -4.69 -24.10 -9.30
C VAL A 103 -3.63 -23.14 -9.85
N SER A 104 -3.88 -22.53 -11.01
CA SER A 104 -2.94 -21.55 -11.61
C SER A 104 -2.80 -20.29 -10.76
N ILE A 105 -3.92 -19.77 -10.25
CA ILE A 105 -3.94 -18.61 -9.36
C ILE A 105 -3.18 -18.90 -8.07
N LEU A 106 -3.45 -20.05 -7.44
CA LEU A 106 -2.81 -20.47 -6.20
C LEU A 106 -1.32 -20.73 -6.41
N ALA A 107 -0.93 -21.38 -7.51
CA ALA A 107 0.48 -21.60 -7.84
C ALA A 107 1.24 -20.28 -8.02
N GLY A 108 0.66 -19.33 -8.76
CA GLY A 108 1.24 -17.98 -8.90
C GLY A 108 1.32 -17.24 -7.56
N LEU A 109 0.26 -17.31 -6.74
CA LEU A 109 0.20 -16.66 -5.44
C LEU A 109 1.26 -17.23 -4.48
N VAL A 110 1.35 -18.56 -4.38
CA VAL A 110 2.36 -19.24 -3.56
C VAL A 110 3.76 -18.87 -4.02
N ALA A 111 4.02 -18.88 -5.34
CA ALA A 111 5.33 -18.49 -5.87
C ALA A 111 5.68 -17.05 -5.49
N GLY A 112 4.80 -16.08 -5.74
CA GLY A 112 5.03 -14.68 -5.39
C GLY A 112 5.20 -14.47 -3.87
N ALA A 113 4.33 -15.10 -3.07
CA ALA A 113 4.36 -15.03 -1.62
C ALA A 113 5.68 -15.55 -1.05
N VAL A 114 6.14 -16.71 -1.52
CA VAL A 114 7.42 -17.31 -1.08
C VAL A 114 8.60 -16.42 -1.46
N LEU A 115 8.64 -15.88 -2.68
CA LEU A 115 9.72 -14.98 -3.11
C LEU A 115 9.79 -13.71 -2.26
N ILE A 116 8.63 -13.14 -1.92
CA ILE A 116 8.58 -11.94 -1.08
C ILE A 116 8.93 -12.28 0.37
N ALA A 117 8.33 -13.31 0.95
CA ALA A 117 8.52 -13.70 2.34
C ALA A 117 9.97 -14.13 2.64
N THR A 118 10.61 -14.88 1.73
CA THR A 118 12.03 -15.29 1.90
C THR A 118 13.01 -14.13 1.97
N ARG A 119 12.62 -12.94 1.52
CA ARG A 119 13.40 -11.69 1.64
C ARG A 119 12.93 -10.84 2.81
N LEU A 120 11.63 -10.66 2.92
CA LEU A 120 11.02 -9.76 3.87
C LEU A 120 11.18 -10.25 5.32
N LEU A 121 10.86 -11.52 5.60
CA LEU A 121 10.87 -12.03 6.97
C LEU A 121 12.29 -12.02 7.59
N PRO A 122 13.34 -12.51 6.89
CA PRO A 122 14.71 -12.42 7.42
C PRO A 122 15.28 -11.01 7.43
N ALA A 123 14.72 -10.08 6.63
CA ALA A 123 15.10 -8.67 6.70
C ALA A 123 14.50 -8.02 7.94
N MET A 124 13.21 -8.21 8.22
CA MET A 124 12.55 -7.69 9.43
C MET A 124 13.10 -8.34 10.72
N GLY A 125 13.60 -9.58 10.64
CA GLY A 125 14.12 -10.31 11.80
C GLY A 125 12.99 -11.02 12.53
N LYS A 126 12.57 -10.51 13.68
CA LYS A 126 11.46 -11.07 14.48
C LYS A 126 10.16 -10.29 14.21
N PRO A 127 8.97 -10.90 14.39
CA PRO A 127 7.69 -10.21 14.17
C PRO A 127 7.48 -8.96 15.02
N GLY A 128 8.03 -8.94 16.25
CA GLY A 128 7.94 -7.77 17.14
C GLY A 128 8.97 -6.67 16.86
N ASN A 129 9.89 -6.88 15.90
CA ASN A 129 10.76 -5.80 15.45
C ASN A 129 9.95 -4.83 14.59
N PHE A 130 10.26 -3.53 14.67
CA PHE A 130 9.61 -2.50 13.89
C PHE A 130 10.63 -1.60 13.19
N ALA A 131 10.21 -0.94 12.11
CA ALA A 131 11.06 -0.02 11.39
C ALA A 131 11.31 1.25 12.22
N GLN A 132 12.58 1.58 12.45
CA GLN A 132 13.03 2.72 13.24
C GLN A 132 13.33 3.93 12.34
N VAL A 133 12.27 4.50 11.80
CA VAL A 133 12.31 5.52 10.73
C VAL A 133 11.13 6.48 10.89
N TYR A 134 11.29 7.70 10.37
CA TYR A 134 10.40 8.85 10.57
C TYR A 134 8.90 8.52 10.57
N ASP A 135 8.35 8.03 9.45
CA ASP A 135 6.91 7.79 9.31
C ASP A 135 6.37 6.70 10.26
N ASN A 136 7.23 5.75 10.67
CA ASN A 136 6.74 4.63 11.49
C ASN A 136 6.41 5.04 12.92
N VAL A 137 7.03 6.11 13.41
CA VAL A 137 6.68 6.70 14.71
C VAL A 137 5.21 7.10 14.72
N PHE A 138 4.73 7.71 13.63
CA PHE A 138 3.32 8.03 13.48
C PHE A 138 2.47 6.77 13.38
N HIS A 139 2.85 5.79 12.55
CA HIS A 139 2.02 4.61 12.28
C HIS A 139 1.79 3.75 13.53
N LEU A 140 2.84 3.49 14.31
CA LEU A 140 2.75 2.73 15.56
C LEU A 140 1.88 3.45 16.60
N ASN A 141 2.09 4.76 16.77
CA ASN A 141 1.28 5.57 17.69
C ASN A 141 -0.18 5.68 17.22
N ALA A 142 -0.44 5.77 15.92
CA ALA A 142 -1.79 5.81 15.36
C ALA A 142 -2.55 4.50 15.58
N ILE A 143 -1.88 3.33 15.49
CA ILE A 143 -2.50 2.04 15.82
C ILE A 143 -2.90 2.03 17.30
N ARG A 144 -2.00 2.41 18.21
CA ARG A 144 -2.30 2.53 19.64
C ARG A 144 -3.45 3.51 19.92
N TYR A 145 -3.42 4.65 19.25
CA TYR A 145 -4.46 5.68 19.37
C TYR A 145 -5.84 5.17 18.99
N ILE A 146 -5.96 4.38 17.92
CA ILE A 146 -7.23 3.73 17.54
C ILE A 146 -7.67 2.72 18.61
N LEU A 147 -6.75 1.95 19.17
CA LEU A 147 -7.06 0.95 20.21
C LEU A 147 -7.60 1.60 21.48
N GLU A 148 -7.05 2.74 21.90
CA GLU A 148 -7.46 3.44 23.13
C GLU A 148 -8.68 4.35 22.93
N SER A 149 -8.73 5.11 21.84
CA SER A 149 -9.85 6.03 21.57
C SER A 149 -11.09 5.31 21.05
N GLY A 150 -10.93 4.09 20.51
CA GLY A 150 -11.99 3.40 19.77
C GLY A 150 -12.41 4.13 18.49
N ASN A 151 -11.63 5.10 17.98
CA ASN A 151 -12.01 5.86 16.80
C ASN A 151 -11.00 5.66 15.65
N ALA A 152 -11.46 5.01 14.59
CA ALA A 152 -10.68 4.69 13.40
C ALA A 152 -11.05 5.54 12.17
N SER A 153 -11.66 6.72 12.38
CA SER A 153 -12.12 7.58 11.29
C SER A 153 -10.98 8.32 10.60
N THR A 154 -10.94 8.23 9.26
CA THR A 154 -10.04 9.05 8.42
C THR A 154 -10.22 10.56 8.65
N LEU A 155 -11.39 11.01 9.12
CA LEU A 155 -11.67 12.43 9.33
C LEU A 155 -11.08 12.98 10.63
N THR A 156 -10.71 12.11 11.57
CA THR A 156 -10.29 12.51 12.93
C THR A 156 -8.99 11.85 13.38
N LEU A 157 -8.42 10.90 12.64
CA LEU A 157 -7.18 10.23 13.04
C LEU A 157 -6.01 11.21 13.22
N GLY A 158 -5.97 12.30 12.44
CA GLY A 158 -4.97 13.36 12.61
C GLY A 158 -5.06 14.13 13.94
N ARG A 159 -6.15 13.96 14.72
CA ARG A 159 -6.28 14.57 16.05
C ARG A 159 -5.25 14.05 17.05
N MET A 160 -4.65 12.89 16.79
CA MET A 160 -3.49 12.42 17.55
C MET A 160 -2.35 13.46 17.57
N LEU A 161 -2.19 14.25 16.50
CA LEU A 161 -1.20 15.31 16.40
C LEU A 161 -1.76 16.71 16.65
N ASN A 162 -3.08 16.88 16.53
CA ASN A 162 -3.75 18.15 16.74
C ASN A 162 -5.10 17.92 17.45
N PRO A 163 -5.09 17.73 18.79
CA PRO A 163 -6.28 17.34 19.55
C PRO A 163 -7.46 18.31 19.40
N GLU A 164 -7.16 19.61 19.27
CA GLU A 164 -8.15 20.69 19.15
C GLU A 164 -8.87 20.73 17.80
N ALA A 165 -8.36 20.03 16.78
CA ALA A 165 -8.93 20.10 15.44
C ALA A 165 -10.27 19.36 15.33
N GLY A 166 -11.32 20.08 14.92
CA GLY A 166 -12.62 19.47 14.59
C GLY A 166 -12.54 18.44 13.46
N ILE A 167 -11.75 18.70 12.41
CA ILE A 167 -11.45 17.74 11.34
C ILE A 167 -9.94 17.70 11.16
N ALA A 168 -9.36 16.51 11.18
CA ALA A 168 -7.93 16.28 11.00
C ALA A 168 -7.75 15.04 10.12
N ILE A 169 -7.80 15.26 8.79
CA ILE A 169 -7.85 14.19 7.81
C ILE A 169 -6.51 13.45 7.77
N TYR A 170 -6.56 12.13 8.00
CA TYR A 170 -5.44 11.23 7.76
C TYR A 170 -5.96 9.84 7.33
N PRO A 171 -5.46 9.25 6.23
CA PRO A 171 -5.92 7.94 5.76
C PRO A 171 -5.74 6.85 6.81
N SER A 172 -6.86 6.22 7.23
CA SER A 172 -6.90 5.36 8.41
C SER A 172 -6.89 3.86 8.11
N VAL A 173 -7.24 3.43 6.89
CA VAL A 173 -7.56 2.01 6.60
C VAL A 173 -6.43 1.06 7.00
N TRP A 174 -5.17 1.45 6.81
CA TRP A 174 -4.00 0.67 7.25
C TRP A 174 -3.99 0.47 8.77
N HIS A 175 -4.11 1.56 9.53
CA HIS A 175 -4.10 1.58 10.98
C HIS A 175 -5.31 0.85 11.56
N SER A 176 -6.48 1.04 10.97
CA SER A 176 -7.72 0.37 11.34
C SER A 176 -7.62 -1.16 11.18
N LEU A 177 -6.94 -1.62 10.12
CA LEU A 177 -6.66 -3.03 9.90
C LEU A 177 -5.69 -3.59 10.94
N ALA A 178 -4.58 -2.90 11.22
CA ALA A 178 -3.62 -3.32 12.23
C ALA A 178 -4.21 -3.32 13.65
N ALA A 179 -5.07 -2.35 13.98
CA ALA A 179 -5.80 -2.31 15.24
C ALA A 179 -6.76 -3.51 15.39
N LEU A 180 -7.49 -3.89 14.33
CA LEU A 180 -8.33 -5.11 14.35
C LEU A 180 -7.49 -6.38 14.55
N VAL A 181 -6.31 -6.45 13.92
CA VAL A 181 -5.37 -7.57 14.12
C VAL A 181 -4.92 -7.64 15.59
N SER A 182 -4.55 -6.51 16.19
CA SER A 182 -4.16 -6.44 17.61
C SER A 182 -5.29 -6.92 18.54
N GLN A 183 -6.51 -6.42 18.34
CA GLN A 183 -7.69 -6.79 19.14
C GLN A 183 -8.02 -8.28 19.06
N LEU A 184 -8.00 -8.87 17.86
CA LEU A 184 -8.50 -10.22 17.61
C LEU A 184 -7.43 -11.31 17.76
N ALA A 185 -6.16 -10.99 17.49
CA ALA A 185 -5.05 -11.93 17.68
C ALA A 185 -4.39 -11.79 19.06
N HIS A 186 -4.85 -10.84 19.88
CA HIS A 186 -4.28 -10.50 21.19
C HIS A 186 -2.76 -10.26 21.11
N GLN A 187 -2.33 -9.49 20.11
CA GLN A 187 -0.94 -9.15 19.87
C GLN A 187 -0.70 -7.66 20.10
N ASP A 188 0.54 -7.31 20.44
CA ASP A 188 0.96 -5.91 20.51
C ASP A 188 0.92 -5.21 19.13
N VAL A 189 1.11 -3.90 19.13
CA VAL A 189 1.05 -3.06 17.93
C VAL A 189 2.14 -3.41 16.91
N PHE A 190 3.30 -3.91 17.35
CA PHE A 190 4.45 -4.22 16.49
C PHE A 190 4.22 -5.51 15.70
N VAL A 191 3.80 -6.57 16.40
CA VAL A 191 3.47 -7.85 15.77
C VAL A 191 2.28 -7.67 14.82
N SER A 192 1.30 -6.85 15.21
CA SER A 192 0.12 -6.57 14.38
C SER A 192 0.48 -5.79 13.11
N GLU A 193 1.31 -4.75 13.21
CA GLU A 193 1.86 -4.03 12.06
C GLU A 193 2.64 -4.97 11.13
N SER A 194 3.57 -5.76 11.68
CA SER A 194 4.34 -6.76 10.93
C SER A 194 3.45 -7.78 10.21
N ALA A 195 2.39 -8.26 10.86
CA ALA A 195 1.43 -9.17 10.26
C ALA A 195 0.71 -8.54 9.05
N VAL A 196 0.31 -7.27 9.17
CA VAL A 196 -0.31 -6.52 8.06
C VAL A 196 0.69 -6.28 6.93
N ILE A 197 1.94 -5.91 7.23
CA ILE A 197 3.02 -5.76 6.23
C ILE A 197 3.18 -7.03 5.39
N VAL A 198 3.23 -8.18 6.05
CA VAL A 198 3.37 -9.48 5.37
C VAL A 198 2.12 -9.82 4.55
N ALA A 199 0.92 -9.64 5.11
CA ALA A 199 -0.32 -9.92 4.38
C ALA A 199 -0.47 -9.01 3.14
N VAL A 200 -0.15 -7.72 3.25
CA VAL A 200 -0.24 -6.78 2.15
C VAL A 200 0.82 -7.08 1.07
N SER A 201 2.06 -7.30 1.49
CA SER A 201 3.18 -7.47 0.56
C SER A 201 3.25 -8.85 -0.07
N ALA A 202 3.10 -9.92 0.71
CA ALA A 202 3.28 -11.29 0.25
C ALA A 202 1.98 -11.94 -0.26
N ILE A 203 0.80 -11.43 0.11
CA ILE A 203 -0.48 -12.02 -0.31
C ILE A 203 -1.22 -11.08 -1.25
N LEU A 204 -1.55 -9.87 -0.80
CA LEU A 204 -2.40 -8.95 -1.55
C LEU A 204 -1.74 -8.46 -2.85
N TRP A 205 -0.45 -8.09 -2.83
CA TRP A 205 0.25 -7.62 -4.02
C TRP A 205 0.32 -8.69 -5.13
N PRO A 206 0.86 -9.92 -4.89
CA PRO A 206 0.84 -10.97 -5.90
C PRO A 206 -0.57 -11.28 -6.38
N PHE A 207 -1.54 -11.35 -5.46
CA PHE A 207 -2.95 -11.59 -5.79
C PHE A 207 -3.49 -10.51 -6.75
N GLY A 208 -3.25 -9.23 -6.46
CA GLY A 208 -3.66 -8.11 -7.31
C GLY A 208 -3.11 -8.21 -8.73
N CYS A 209 -1.81 -8.45 -8.85
CA CYS A 209 -1.13 -8.65 -10.13
C CYS A 209 -1.71 -9.82 -10.92
N ILE A 210 -1.90 -10.97 -10.27
CA ILE A 210 -2.48 -12.17 -10.87
C ILE A 210 -3.89 -11.91 -11.38
N MET A 211 -4.75 -11.28 -10.58
CA MET A 211 -6.14 -10.99 -10.96
C MET A 211 -6.22 -10.02 -12.13
N LEU A 212 -5.37 -8.98 -12.16
CA LEU A 212 -5.30 -8.05 -13.28
C LEU A 212 -4.88 -8.77 -14.57
N VAL A 213 -3.80 -9.56 -14.52
CA VAL A 213 -3.32 -10.32 -15.68
C VAL A 213 -4.36 -11.33 -16.17
N ARG A 214 -5.02 -12.06 -15.26
CA ARG A 214 -6.12 -12.98 -15.59
C ARG A 214 -7.30 -12.25 -16.24
N GLY A 215 -7.62 -11.04 -15.81
CA GLY A 215 -8.67 -10.24 -16.43
C GLY A 215 -8.34 -9.74 -17.83
N ILE A 216 -7.08 -9.34 -18.05
CA ILE A 216 -6.59 -8.85 -19.34
C ILE A 216 -6.45 -10.01 -20.34
N LEU A 217 -5.73 -11.07 -19.97
CA LEU A 217 -5.31 -12.15 -20.87
C LEU A 217 -6.24 -13.38 -20.84
N GLY A 218 -7.19 -13.43 -19.91
CA GLY A 218 -8.06 -14.57 -19.69
C GLY A 218 -7.42 -15.65 -18.80
N PRO A 219 -8.06 -16.82 -18.66
CA PRO A 219 -7.69 -17.89 -17.74
C PRO A 219 -6.48 -18.72 -18.19
N ARG A 220 -5.43 -18.08 -18.72
CA ARG A 220 -4.25 -18.76 -19.25
C ARG A 220 -3.25 -19.06 -18.13
N VAL A 221 -2.89 -20.33 -17.98
CA VAL A 221 -2.01 -20.82 -16.90
C VAL A 221 -0.69 -20.05 -16.84
N LEU A 222 0.06 -20.01 -17.96
CA LEU A 222 1.41 -19.46 -17.95
C LEU A 222 1.45 -17.97 -17.57
N PRO A 223 0.69 -17.05 -18.22
CA PRO A 223 0.70 -15.64 -17.83
C PRO A 223 0.22 -15.40 -16.38
N VAL A 224 -0.74 -16.19 -15.89
CA VAL A 224 -1.25 -16.11 -14.51
C VAL A 224 -0.20 -16.49 -13.48
N VAL A 225 0.50 -17.63 -13.68
CA VAL A 225 1.59 -18.06 -12.79
C VAL A 225 2.76 -17.08 -12.89
N PHE A 226 3.10 -16.65 -14.11
CA PHE A 226 4.19 -15.71 -14.36
C PHE A 226 3.97 -14.34 -13.70
N ALA A 227 2.72 -13.87 -13.64
CA ALA A 227 2.37 -12.64 -12.91
C ALA A 227 2.69 -12.74 -11.41
N GLY A 228 2.31 -13.85 -10.78
CA GLY A 228 2.62 -14.09 -9.36
C GLY A 228 4.12 -14.16 -9.11
N VAL A 229 4.82 -14.88 -9.96
CA VAL A 229 6.29 -14.98 -9.96
C VAL A 229 6.97 -13.60 -10.10
N LEU A 230 6.61 -12.81 -11.11
CA LEU A 230 7.21 -11.48 -11.33
C LEU A 230 6.89 -10.50 -10.22
N SER A 231 5.76 -10.64 -9.53
CA SER A 231 5.37 -9.73 -8.44
C SER A 231 6.39 -9.70 -7.29
N GLY A 232 7.12 -10.78 -7.06
CA GLY A 232 8.21 -10.85 -6.08
C GLY A 232 9.60 -10.55 -6.63
N GLY A 233 9.72 -10.28 -7.94
CA GLY A 233 11.01 -10.09 -8.63
C GLY A 233 11.50 -8.64 -8.71
N PHE A 234 10.69 -7.67 -8.27
CA PHE A 234 11.05 -6.26 -8.28
C PHE A 234 11.55 -5.82 -6.91
N TRP A 235 12.70 -5.14 -6.87
CA TRP A 235 13.23 -4.60 -5.62
C TRP A 235 12.50 -3.33 -5.17
N ILE A 236 11.93 -2.56 -6.10
CA ILE A 236 11.26 -1.29 -5.78
C ILE A 236 9.90 -1.52 -5.10
N PHE A 237 9.06 -2.43 -5.59
CA PHE A 237 7.76 -2.71 -4.99
C PHE A 237 7.57 -4.22 -4.82
N PRO A 238 7.24 -4.71 -3.61
CA PRO A 238 6.76 -3.94 -2.46
C PRO A 238 7.86 -3.33 -1.56
N PHE A 239 9.12 -3.74 -1.67
CA PHE A 239 10.12 -3.52 -0.61
C PHE A 239 10.55 -2.07 -0.37
N GLN A 240 10.77 -1.26 -1.41
CA GLN A 240 11.34 0.08 -1.22
C GLN A 240 10.39 1.02 -0.46
N LEU A 241 9.08 0.87 -0.63
CA LEU A 241 8.09 1.64 0.15
C LEU A 241 7.96 1.18 1.60
N LEU A 242 8.47 -0.01 1.95
CA LEU A 242 8.61 -0.44 3.34
C LEU A 242 9.91 0.08 3.96
N GLN A 243 10.91 0.41 3.12
CA GLN A 243 12.27 0.77 3.53
C GLN A 243 12.51 2.28 3.63
N TRP A 244 12.12 3.06 2.60
CA TRP A 244 12.53 4.46 2.41
C TRP A 244 12.00 5.38 3.50
N GLY A 245 10.69 5.55 3.51
CA GLY A 245 9.85 5.80 4.67
C GLY A 245 8.80 4.70 4.58
N PRO A 246 8.43 4.03 5.66
CA PRO A 246 7.44 2.97 5.64
C PRO A 246 6.09 3.59 5.30
N LEU A 247 5.87 3.81 4.01
CA LEU A 247 4.71 4.46 3.42
C LEU A 247 3.59 3.42 3.34
N TYR A 248 3.27 2.79 4.47
CA TYR A 248 2.40 1.62 4.52
C TYR A 248 0.98 1.87 3.97
N PRO A 249 0.32 3.01 4.27
CA PRO A 249 -0.96 3.34 3.64
C PRO A 249 -0.82 3.45 2.10
N ASN A 250 0.27 4.04 1.60
CA ASN A 250 0.54 4.10 0.16
C ASN A 250 0.81 2.72 -0.44
N ALA A 251 1.55 1.87 0.27
CA ALA A 251 1.83 0.49 -0.15
C ALA A 251 0.54 -0.32 -0.26
N LEU A 252 -0.36 -0.24 0.73
CA LEU A 252 -1.68 -0.87 0.66
C LEU A 252 -2.50 -0.35 -0.52
N ALA A 253 -2.55 0.97 -0.74
CA ALA A 253 -3.26 1.55 -1.88
C ALA A 253 -2.72 1.05 -3.23
N PHE A 254 -1.39 0.91 -3.36
CA PHE A 254 -0.78 0.37 -4.58
C PHE A 254 -0.97 -1.15 -4.74
N CYS A 255 -1.11 -1.90 -3.65
CA CYS A 255 -1.51 -3.32 -3.73
C CYS A 255 -2.97 -3.49 -4.17
N LEU A 256 -3.85 -2.51 -3.88
CA LEU A 256 -5.24 -2.48 -4.35
C LEU A 256 -5.39 -1.98 -5.79
N LEU A 257 -4.45 -1.16 -6.27
CA LEU A 257 -4.50 -0.54 -7.60
C LEU A 257 -4.70 -1.53 -8.76
N PRO A 258 -4.04 -2.71 -8.82
CA PRO A 258 -4.30 -3.70 -9.86
C PRO A 258 -5.77 -4.16 -9.92
N LEU A 259 -6.43 -4.26 -8.76
CA LEU A 259 -7.82 -4.68 -8.66
C LEU A 259 -8.77 -3.57 -9.12
N ALA A 260 -8.46 -2.31 -8.81
CA ALA A 260 -9.21 -1.16 -9.32
C ALA A 260 -9.05 -1.01 -10.85
N LEU A 261 -7.84 -1.22 -11.37
CA LEU A 261 -7.58 -1.26 -12.81
C LEU A 261 -8.32 -2.42 -13.49
N LEU A 262 -8.41 -3.59 -12.85
CA LEU A 262 -9.20 -4.70 -13.36
C LEU A 262 -10.68 -4.31 -13.54
N VAL A 263 -11.25 -3.55 -12.60
CA VAL A 263 -12.63 -3.04 -12.73
C VAL A 263 -12.77 -2.13 -13.95
N LEU A 264 -11.81 -1.22 -14.19
CA LEU A 264 -11.79 -0.39 -15.40
C LEU A 264 -11.65 -1.22 -16.69
N VAL A 265 -10.78 -2.23 -16.69
CA VAL A 265 -10.62 -3.18 -17.81
C VAL A 265 -11.96 -3.86 -18.12
N GLY A 266 -12.73 -4.23 -17.10
CA GLY A 266 -14.08 -4.76 -17.24
C GLY A 266 -15.06 -3.73 -17.82
N LEU A 267 -15.10 -2.52 -17.29
CA LEU A 267 -16.03 -1.46 -17.74
C LEU A 267 -15.84 -1.10 -19.21
N PHE A 268 -14.58 -0.97 -19.64
CA PHE A 268 -14.24 -0.61 -21.01
C PHE A 268 -14.15 -1.81 -21.96
N ASN A 269 -14.51 -3.02 -21.50
CA ASN A 269 -14.39 -4.27 -22.27
C ASN A 269 -12.99 -4.44 -22.89
N ALA A 270 -11.95 -4.06 -22.14
CA ALA A 270 -10.55 -4.11 -22.59
C ALA A 270 -9.91 -5.49 -22.33
N GLY A 271 -10.53 -6.32 -21.49
CA GLY A 271 -10.10 -7.69 -21.22
C GLY A 271 -10.49 -8.68 -22.30
N ARG A 272 -10.06 -9.94 -22.14
CA ARG A 272 -10.37 -11.03 -23.07
C ARG A 272 -11.77 -11.63 -22.86
N GLU A 273 -12.14 -11.81 -21.60
CA GLU A 273 -13.43 -12.37 -21.19
C GLU A 273 -14.17 -11.33 -20.35
N ARG A 274 -15.50 -11.26 -20.50
CA ARG A 274 -16.34 -10.55 -19.55
C ARG A 274 -16.43 -11.40 -18.28
N PHE A 275 -16.30 -10.76 -17.12
CA PHE A 275 -16.29 -11.46 -15.82
C PHE A 275 -17.30 -10.90 -14.80
N MET A 276 -17.79 -9.69 -15.04
CA MET A 276 -18.86 -9.05 -14.26
C MET A 276 -19.75 -8.23 -15.21
N ASP A 277 -20.95 -7.89 -14.75
CA ASP A 277 -21.82 -6.95 -15.44
C ASP A 277 -21.51 -5.49 -15.09
N HIS A 278 -21.96 -4.56 -15.94
CA HIS A 278 -21.67 -3.13 -15.79
C HIS A 278 -22.17 -2.54 -14.47
N LEU A 279 -23.30 -3.03 -13.92
CA LEU A 279 -23.78 -2.55 -12.63
C LEU A 279 -22.83 -2.97 -11.51
N THR A 280 -22.39 -4.24 -11.44
CA THR A 280 -21.38 -4.67 -10.47
C THR A 280 -20.13 -3.81 -10.61
N LEU A 281 -19.63 -3.69 -11.83
CA LEU A 281 -18.39 -2.97 -12.11
C LEU A 281 -18.48 -1.49 -11.71
N ALA A 282 -19.60 -0.82 -11.97
CA ALA A 282 -19.80 0.57 -11.57
C ALA A 282 -19.85 0.74 -10.04
N VAL A 283 -20.61 -0.13 -9.35
CA VAL A 283 -20.68 -0.10 -7.88
C VAL A 283 -19.33 -0.40 -7.25
N VAL A 284 -18.63 -1.43 -7.73
CA VAL A 284 -17.29 -1.78 -7.24
C VAL A 284 -16.28 -0.68 -7.58
N LEU A 285 -16.41 0.02 -8.71
CA LEU A 285 -15.54 1.16 -9.02
C LEU A 285 -15.74 2.29 -8.00
N LEU A 286 -17.00 2.64 -7.67
CA LEU A 286 -17.30 3.66 -6.67
C LEU A 286 -16.71 3.29 -5.30
N ILE A 287 -16.93 2.04 -4.86
CA ILE A 287 -16.35 1.52 -3.61
C ILE A 287 -14.82 1.53 -3.69
N GLY A 288 -14.25 1.15 -4.83
CA GLY A 288 -12.80 1.08 -5.02
C GLY A 288 -12.13 2.45 -5.02
N VAL A 289 -12.76 3.47 -5.62
CA VAL A 289 -12.29 4.86 -5.54
C VAL A 289 -12.31 5.33 -4.08
N ALA A 290 -13.41 5.11 -3.36
CA ALA A 290 -13.50 5.44 -1.93
C ALA A 290 -12.44 4.69 -1.11
N ALA A 291 -12.25 3.39 -1.37
CA ALA A 291 -11.23 2.57 -0.71
C ALA A 291 -9.83 3.14 -0.92
N LEU A 292 -9.47 3.52 -2.16
CA LEU A 292 -8.18 4.11 -2.46
C LEU A 292 -8.00 5.46 -1.73
N PHE A 293 -8.99 6.34 -1.72
CA PHE A 293 -8.91 7.61 -0.99
C PHE A 293 -8.72 7.42 0.52
N LEU A 294 -9.51 6.54 1.12
CA LEU A 294 -9.49 6.28 2.57
C LEU A 294 -8.25 5.50 3.00
N THR A 295 -7.61 4.78 2.06
CA THR A 295 -6.35 4.08 2.27
C THR A 295 -5.14 5.00 2.05
N GLN A 296 -5.04 5.63 0.89
CA GLN A 296 -4.08 6.70 0.57
C GLN A 296 -4.44 7.35 -0.78
N PRO A 297 -4.69 8.68 -0.86
CA PRO A 297 -5.12 9.36 -2.08
C PRO A 297 -4.22 9.12 -3.31
N ASN A 298 -2.93 8.89 -3.13
CA ASN A 298 -1.98 8.53 -4.19
C ASN A 298 -2.42 7.33 -5.03
N GLY A 299 -3.14 6.36 -4.46
CA GLY A 299 -3.72 5.23 -5.20
C GLY A 299 -4.84 5.66 -6.14
N ALA A 300 -5.68 6.61 -5.71
CA ALA A 300 -6.73 7.19 -6.54
C ALA A 300 -6.14 8.05 -7.67
N SER A 301 -5.09 8.83 -7.38
CA SER A 301 -4.33 9.59 -8.38
C SER A 301 -3.71 8.67 -9.44
N ALA A 302 -3.14 7.53 -9.03
CA ALA A 302 -2.59 6.54 -9.94
C ALA A 302 -3.69 5.89 -10.81
N LEU A 303 -4.83 5.53 -10.22
CA LEU A 303 -5.98 5.02 -10.96
C LEU A 303 -6.48 6.04 -11.99
N LEU A 304 -6.57 7.32 -11.61
CA LEU A 304 -7.00 8.39 -12.51
C LEU A 304 -6.03 8.56 -13.68
N ALA A 305 -4.72 8.61 -13.42
CA ALA A 305 -3.68 8.68 -14.45
C ALA A 305 -3.75 7.48 -15.42
N PHE A 306 -3.90 6.26 -14.89
CA PHE A 306 -3.96 5.04 -15.71
C PHE A 306 -5.33 4.79 -16.36
N SER A 307 -6.38 5.52 -15.96
CA SER A 307 -7.67 5.50 -16.65
C SER A 307 -7.63 6.23 -17.98
N VAL A 308 -6.73 7.21 -18.14
CA VAL A 308 -6.65 8.07 -19.34
C VAL A 308 -6.49 7.26 -20.62
N PRO A 309 -5.54 6.30 -20.75
CA PRO A 309 -5.42 5.50 -21.97
C PRO A 309 -6.67 4.65 -22.29
N LEU A 310 -7.37 4.14 -21.29
CA LEU A 310 -8.57 3.33 -21.48
C LEU A 310 -9.75 4.20 -21.96
N ILE A 311 -9.96 5.35 -21.32
CA ILE A 311 -11.00 6.32 -21.67
C ILE A 311 -10.74 6.86 -23.08
N ALA A 312 -9.50 7.27 -23.37
CA ALA A 312 -9.10 7.77 -24.68
C ALA A 312 -9.29 6.70 -25.76
N ALA A 313 -8.85 5.46 -25.53
CA ALA A 313 -9.04 4.38 -26.49
C ALA A 313 -10.53 4.07 -26.75
N ALA A 314 -11.38 4.14 -25.72
CA ALA A 314 -12.82 3.97 -25.88
C ALA A 314 -13.43 5.13 -26.68
N TRP A 315 -13.02 6.37 -26.39
CA TRP A 315 -13.50 7.58 -27.06
C TRP A 315 -13.12 7.58 -28.55
N PHE A 316 -11.84 7.39 -28.88
CA PHE A 316 -11.36 7.33 -30.27
C PHE A 316 -11.98 6.19 -31.06
N ARG A 317 -12.22 5.02 -30.43
CA ARG A 317 -12.91 3.91 -31.10
C ARG A 317 -14.35 4.27 -31.44
N GLN A 318 -15.07 4.96 -30.55
CA GLN A 318 -16.44 5.40 -30.82
C GLN A 318 -16.52 6.44 -31.94
N ILE A 319 -15.53 7.32 -32.03
CA ILE A 319 -15.39 8.30 -33.12
C ILE A 319 -15.09 7.56 -34.43
N GLY A 320 -14.05 6.70 -34.44
CA GLY A 320 -13.63 5.95 -35.62
C GLY A 320 -14.74 5.06 -36.19
N ASN A 321 -15.50 4.37 -35.33
CA ASN A 321 -16.64 3.56 -35.76
C ASN A 321 -17.71 4.39 -36.48
N ARG A 322 -17.97 5.63 -36.01
CA ARG A 322 -18.95 6.53 -36.65
C ARG A 322 -18.44 7.10 -37.97
N ILE A 323 -17.15 7.40 -38.05
CA ILE A 323 -16.50 7.82 -39.31
C ILE A 323 -16.59 6.69 -40.34
N HIS A 324 -16.21 5.46 -39.96
CA HIS A 324 -16.30 4.29 -40.84
C HIS A 324 -17.75 3.98 -41.26
N ALA A 325 -18.72 4.19 -40.37
CA ALA A 325 -20.13 4.03 -40.68
C ALA A 325 -20.75 5.21 -41.47
N LYS A 326 -19.96 6.25 -41.82
CA LYS A 326 -20.44 7.50 -42.45
C LYS A 326 -21.65 8.10 -41.72
N ALA A 327 -21.65 8.02 -40.40
CA ALA A 327 -22.78 8.46 -39.59
C ALA A 327 -22.98 9.98 -39.68
N GLY A 328 -24.22 10.46 -39.58
CA GLY A 328 -24.52 11.89 -39.62
C GLY A 328 -23.95 12.67 -38.43
N PHE A 329 -23.69 13.97 -38.61
CA PHE A 329 -23.07 14.86 -37.61
C PHE A 329 -23.72 14.78 -36.21
N ARG A 330 -25.06 14.69 -36.14
CA ARG A 330 -25.79 14.58 -34.87
C ARG A 330 -25.39 13.38 -34.01
N SER A 331 -24.90 12.30 -34.64
CA SER A 331 -24.43 11.10 -33.93
C SER A 331 -23.08 11.30 -33.21
N PHE A 332 -22.29 12.30 -33.62
CA PHE A 332 -21.00 12.63 -33.01
C PHE A 332 -21.16 13.47 -31.75
N VAL A 333 -22.18 14.33 -31.68
CA VAL A 333 -22.45 15.22 -30.54
C VAL A 333 -22.37 14.51 -29.19
N PRO A 334 -23.10 13.40 -28.92
CA PRO A 334 -23.00 12.74 -27.61
C PRO A 334 -21.62 12.16 -27.32
N VAL A 335 -20.88 11.71 -28.34
CA VAL A 335 -19.52 11.17 -28.17
C VAL A 335 -18.53 12.26 -27.83
N VAL A 336 -18.62 13.39 -28.51
CA VAL A 336 -17.78 14.56 -28.27
C VAL A 336 -18.08 15.11 -26.87
N LEU A 337 -19.35 15.28 -26.52
CA LEU A 337 -19.76 15.79 -25.20
C LEU A 337 -19.29 14.89 -24.05
N TRP A 338 -19.43 13.56 -24.16
CA TRP A 338 -18.93 12.66 -23.13
C TRP A 338 -17.40 12.73 -23.02
N GLY A 339 -16.67 12.80 -24.15
CA GLY A 339 -15.21 12.90 -24.14
C GLY A 339 -14.71 14.21 -23.52
N LEU A 340 -15.33 15.33 -23.88
CA LEU A 340 -15.07 16.64 -23.26
C LEU A 340 -15.42 16.66 -21.77
N GLY A 341 -16.56 16.06 -21.40
CA GLY A 341 -16.98 15.90 -20.01
C GLY A 341 -15.98 15.06 -19.21
N ALA A 342 -15.47 13.96 -19.77
CA ALA A 342 -14.45 13.13 -19.14
C ALA A 342 -13.12 13.89 -18.96
N ALA A 343 -12.71 14.68 -19.96
CA ALA A 343 -11.52 15.53 -19.86
C ALA A 343 -11.70 16.63 -18.80
N ALA A 344 -12.83 17.31 -18.78
CA ALA A 344 -13.15 18.32 -17.76
C ALA A 344 -13.17 17.71 -16.35
N ALA A 345 -13.82 16.56 -16.17
CA ALA A 345 -13.84 15.83 -14.91
C ALA A 345 -12.43 15.43 -14.47
N PHE A 346 -11.59 14.95 -15.39
CA PHE A 346 -10.18 14.67 -15.11
C PHE A 346 -9.48 15.91 -14.56
N PHE A 347 -9.55 17.06 -15.24
CA PHE A 347 -8.87 18.28 -14.78
C PHE A 347 -9.38 18.77 -13.43
N VAL A 348 -10.69 18.73 -13.19
CA VAL A 348 -11.28 19.15 -11.90
C VAL A 348 -10.77 18.26 -10.76
N VAL A 349 -10.89 16.93 -10.91
CA VAL A 349 -10.46 15.98 -9.89
C VAL A 349 -8.95 16.03 -9.71
N TRP A 350 -8.19 16.11 -10.79
CA TRP A 350 -6.73 16.16 -10.75
C TRP A 350 -6.21 17.40 -10.01
N ASN A 351 -6.77 18.58 -10.30
CA ASN A 351 -6.38 19.80 -9.57
C ASN A 351 -6.71 19.71 -8.07
N ALA A 352 -7.86 19.11 -7.70
CA ALA A 352 -8.23 18.91 -6.30
C ALA A 352 -7.30 17.92 -5.56
N LEU A 353 -6.55 17.09 -6.29
CA LEU A 353 -5.61 16.10 -5.75
C LEU A 353 -4.17 16.62 -5.63
N LEU A 354 -3.88 17.82 -6.14
CA LEU A 354 -2.54 18.39 -6.08
C LEU A 354 -2.25 18.88 -4.67
N LEU A 355 -1.03 18.59 -4.21
CA LEU A 355 -0.53 18.99 -2.91
C LEU A 355 0.58 20.01 -3.08
N ASP A 356 0.65 20.95 -2.15
CA ASP A 356 1.70 21.95 -2.11
C ASP A 356 2.90 21.40 -1.33
N PHE A 357 3.76 20.65 -2.03
CA PHE A 357 5.02 20.14 -1.49
C PHE A 357 6.08 20.11 -2.60
N ASP A 358 7.20 20.81 -2.38
CA ASP A 358 8.21 21.05 -3.43
C ASP A 358 9.67 20.93 -2.94
N ALA A 359 9.92 20.04 -1.97
CA ALA A 359 11.24 19.92 -1.33
C ALA A 359 12.22 19.01 -2.11
N TRP A 360 11.74 18.11 -2.96
CA TRP A 360 12.57 17.12 -3.66
C TRP A 360 13.38 17.74 -4.78
N LYS A 361 14.69 17.47 -4.81
CA LYS A 361 15.59 17.91 -5.90
C LYS A 361 15.86 16.77 -6.91
N PRO A 362 16.22 17.09 -8.17
CA PRO A 362 16.65 16.09 -9.14
C PRO A 362 17.80 15.22 -8.62
N SER A 363 17.75 13.93 -8.93
CA SER A 363 18.75 12.93 -8.53
C SER A 363 19.33 12.15 -9.70
N ARG A 364 18.82 12.37 -10.93
CA ARG A 364 19.22 11.64 -12.14
C ARG A 364 19.30 12.60 -13.33
N THR A 365 20.20 12.31 -14.26
CA THR A 365 20.13 12.91 -15.61
C THR A 365 18.99 12.28 -16.41
N LEU A 366 18.56 12.92 -17.52
CA LEU A 366 17.52 12.36 -18.39
C LEU A 366 17.93 10.99 -18.95
N SER A 367 19.19 10.83 -19.35
CA SER A 367 19.69 9.55 -19.88
C SER A 367 19.69 8.44 -18.83
N GLN A 368 20.05 8.76 -17.59
CA GLN A 368 19.95 7.82 -16.46
C GLN A 368 18.50 7.47 -16.16
N ALA A 369 17.61 8.46 -16.09
CA ALA A 369 16.19 8.24 -15.82
C ALA A 369 15.49 7.42 -16.92
N ALA A 370 15.85 7.62 -18.18
CA ALA A 370 15.36 6.80 -19.29
C ALA A 370 15.89 5.35 -19.21
N THR A 371 17.17 5.19 -18.88
CA THR A 371 17.80 3.88 -18.66
C THR A 371 17.12 3.14 -17.51
N ASP A 372 16.85 3.85 -16.41
CA ASP A 372 16.14 3.34 -15.25
C ASP A 372 14.79 2.71 -15.58
N VAL A 373 14.01 3.34 -16.46
CA VAL A 373 12.73 2.80 -16.94
C VAL A 373 12.97 1.62 -17.87
N ALA A 374 13.95 1.71 -18.78
CA ALA A 374 14.20 0.71 -19.81
C ALA A 374 14.70 -0.64 -19.25
N VAL A 375 15.60 -0.63 -18.26
CA VAL A 375 16.17 -1.85 -17.66
C VAL A 375 15.64 -2.13 -16.25
N GLY A 376 14.73 -1.30 -15.77
CA GLY A 376 14.11 -1.40 -14.46
C GLY A 376 15.09 -1.19 -13.30
N SER A 377 16.05 -0.27 -13.46
CA SER A 377 16.99 0.18 -12.43
C SER A 377 16.55 1.46 -11.71
N VAL A 378 15.24 1.77 -11.69
CA VAL A 378 14.65 2.97 -11.05
C VAL A 378 15.34 3.41 -9.76
N LEU A 379 15.59 4.71 -9.57
CA LEU A 379 16.40 5.27 -8.48
C LEU A 379 17.87 4.79 -8.49
N GLY A 380 18.35 4.25 -9.63
CA GLY A 380 19.65 3.61 -9.85
C GLY A 380 19.96 2.44 -8.92
N GLY A 381 18.95 1.64 -8.58
CA GLY A 381 19.17 0.35 -7.92
C GLY A 381 19.39 -0.78 -8.92
N GLY A 382 19.16 -2.02 -8.48
CA GLY A 382 19.41 -3.21 -9.29
C GLY A 382 18.52 -3.29 -10.53
N THR A 383 19.06 -3.82 -11.63
CA THR A 383 18.30 -4.03 -12.88
C THR A 383 17.32 -5.20 -12.75
N THR A 384 16.21 -5.13 -13.49
CA THR A 384 15.22 -6.21 -13.61
C THR A 384 15.14 -6.70 -15.05
N LEU A 385 16.31 -7.04 -15.62
CA LEU A 385 16.49 -7.32 -17.07
C LEU A 385 15.52 -8.37 -17.62
N VAL A 386 15.27 -9.45 -16.89
CA VAL A 386 14.34 -10.51 -17.34
C VAL A 386 12.93 -9.94 -17.52
N ALA A 387 12.45 -9.14 -16.58
CA ALA A 387 11.15 -8.48 -16.68
C ALA A 387 11.14 -7.44 -17.80
N ALA A 388 12.21 -6.67 -17.96
CA ALA A 388 12.35 -5.68 -19.03
C ALA A 388 12.33 -6.33 -20.43
N VAL A 389 13.10 -7.40 -20.65
CA VAL A 389 13.13 -8.14 -21.92
C VAL A 389 11.76 -8.77 -22.22
N ALA A 390 11.13 -9.39 -21.22
CA ALA A 390 9.78 -9.92 -21.38
C ALA A 390 8.76 -8.82 -21.70
N ALA A 391 8.88 -7.64 -21.08
CA ALA A 391 8.02 -6.49 -21.36
C ALA A 391 8.22 -5.95 -22.78
N LEU A 392 9.45 -5.92 -23.30
CA LEU A 392 9.73 -5.60 -24.71
C LEU A 392 9.06 -6.57 -25.67
N LEU A 393 9.11 -7.88 -25.38
CA LEU A 393 8.37 -8.89 -26.15
C LEU A 393 6.84 -8.69 -26.05
N GLY A 394 6.35 -8.20 -24.92
CA GLY A 394 4.96 -7.79 -24.73
C GLY A 394 4.57 -6.61 -25.61
N ILE A 395 5.40 -5.56 -25.65
CA ILE A 395 5.24 -4.40 -26.53
C ILE A 395 5.19 -4.87 -27.99
N LEU A 396 6.16 -5.69 -28.42
CA LEU A 396 6.18 -6.27 -29.77
C LEU A 396 4.89 -7.06 -30.07
N THR A 397 4.46 -7.90 -29.13
CA THR A 397 3.22 -8.69 -29.27
C THR A 397 1.99 -7.81 -29.44
N ILE A 398 1.89 -6.72 -28.69
CA ILE A 398 0.77 -5.75 -28.77
C ILE A 398 0.78 -5.03 -30.12
N VAL A 399 1.95 -4.56 -30.57
CA VAL A 399 2.12 -3.88 -31.86
C VAL A 399 1.74 -4.80 -33.02
N LEU A 400 2.26 -6.04 -33.02
CA LEU A 400 1.96 -7.03 -34.05
C LEU A 400 0.47 -7.45 -34.06
N ARG A 401 -0.17 -7.55 -32.89
CA ARG A 401 -1.60 -7.88 -32.77
C ARG A 401 -2.53 -6.68 -32.97
N ARG A 402 -1.98 -5.45 -33.00
CA ARG A 402 -2.72 -4.17 -33.01
C ARG A 402 -3.83 -4.10 -31.95
N ARG A 403 -3.61 -4.74 -30.80
CA ARG A 403 -4.59 -4.83 -29.70
C ARG A 403 -3.88 -4.74 -28.37
N GLY A 404 -4.39 -3.86 -27.50
CA GLY A 404 -3.83 -3.67 -26.16
C GLY A 404 -2.89 -2.47 -26.00
N GLY A 405 -2.87 -1.53 -26.95
CA GLY A 405 -1.99 -0.34 -26.89
C GLY A 405 -2.14 0.52 -25.64
N TRP A 406 -3.30 0.46 -24.96
CA TRP A 406 -3.52 1.13 -23.68
C TRP A 406 -2.53 0.67 -22.60
N MET A 407 -2.07 -0.59 -22.62
CA MET A 407 -1.08 -1.11 -21.66
C MET A 407 0.30 -0.46 -21.87
N ILE A 408 0.68 -0.25 -23.13
CA ILE A 408 1.92 0.46 -23.49
C ILE A 408 1.82 1.92 -23.01
N ALA A 409 0.67 2.57 -23.26
CA ALA A 409 0.44 3.93 -22.81
C ALA A 409 0.48 4.07 -21.29
N CYS A 410 -0.10 3.13 -20.54
CA CYS A 410 0.02 3.12 -19.07
C CYS A 410 1.46 2.92 -18.60
N ALA A 411 2.23 2.04 -19.23
CA ALA A 411 3.66 1.88 -18.94
C ALA A 411 4.44 3.18 -19.22
N ALA A 412 4.14 3.85 -20.33
CA ALA A 412 4.73 5.13 -20.69
C ALA A 412 4.38 6.23 -19.68
N ILE A 413 3.14 6.28 -19.19
CA ILE A 413 2.72 7.21 -18.12
C ILE A 413 3.51 6.92 -16.85
N ALA A 414 3.57 5.66 -16.38
CA ALA A 414 4.32 5.31 -15.17
C ALA A 414 5.80 5.70 -15.29
N GLY A 415 6.43 5.41 -16.43
CA GLY A 415 7.80 5.82 -16.73
C GLY A 415 7.99 7.33 -16.78
N ALA A 416 7.08 8.07 -17.42
CA ALA A 416 7.15 9.52 -17.53
C ALA A 416 7.00 10.21 -16.16
N LEU A 417 6.06 9.75 -15.32
CA LEU A 417 5.88 10.27 -13.96
C LEU A 417 7.16 10.08 -13.14
N TYR A 418 7.77 8.88 -13.21
CA TYR A 418 9.05 8.61 -12.56
C TYR A 418 10.16 9.52 -13.09
N VAL A 419 10.32 9.62 -14.41
CA VAL A 419 11.36 10.45 -15.04
C VAL A 419 11.23 11.91 -14.59
N ILE A 420 10.02 12.47 -14.61
CA ILE A 420 9.76 13.84 -14.14
C ILE A 420 10.20 14.01 -12.68
N ALA A 421 9.95 13.01 -11.82
CA ALA A 421 10.29 13.09 -10.40
C ALA A 421 11.80 13.13 -10.11
N VAL A 422 12.60 12.41 -10.89
CA VAL A 422 14.05 12.28 -10.64
C VAL A 422 14.92 13.20 -11.50
N PHE A 423 14.39 13.72 -12.61
CA PHE A 423 15.15 14.56 -13.56
C PHE A 423 14.79 16.04 -13.47
N MET A 424 13.51 16.38 -13.29
CA MET A 424 13.05 17.77 -13.44
C MET A 424 13.17 18.56 -12.14
N TYR A 425 13.68 19.79 -12.24
CA TYR A 425 13.66 20.74 -11.12
C TYR A 425 12.22 21.16 -10.76
N GLN A 426 12.08 21.73 -9.57
CA GLN A 426 10.86 22.37 -9.08
C GLN A 426 10.24 23.31 -10.11
N GLY A 427 8.91 23.28 -10.20
CA GLY A 427 8.17 24.14 -11.13
C GLY A 427 6.73 23.72 -11.36
N ARG A 428 5.98 24.58 -12.06
CA ARG A 428 4.52 24.40 -12.29
C ARG A 428 4.19 23.10 -13.01
N PHE A 429 4.96 22.73 -14.04
CA PHE A 429 4.71 21.50 -14.77
C PHE A 429 4.96 20.25 -13.90
N ARG A 430 6.03 20.25 -13.11
CA ARG A 430 6.34 19.17 -12.18
C ARG A 430 5.27 19.07 -11.09
N SER A 431 4.90 20.19 -10.47
CA SER A 431 3.84 20.26 -9.47
C SER A 431 2.50 19.77 -10.02
N PHE A 432 2.12 20.20 -11.23
CA PHE A 432 0.90 19.73 -11.88
C PHE A 432 0.93 18.23 -12.19
N THR A 433 2.07 17.68 -12.60
CA THR A 433 2.14 16.30 -13.10
C THR A 433 2.34 15.27 -11.99
N ILE A 434 3.07 15.63 -10.93
CA ILE A 434 3.45 14.70 -9.86
C ILE A 434 3.17 15.22 -8.44
N GLY A 435 2.60 16.41 -8.29
CA GLY A 435 2.31 17.03 -6.99
C GLY A 435 1.39 16.19 -6.10
N SER A 436 0.49 15.40 -6.69
CA SER A 436 -0.37 14.50 -5.92
C SER A 436 0.40 13.43 -5.13
N TRP A 437 1.62 13.09 -5.55
CA TRP A 437 2.51 12.18 -4.82
C TRP A 437 3.55 12.91 -3.98
N TYR A 438 3.30 14.15 -3.56
CA TYR A 438 4.27 14.97 -2.83
C TYR A 438 5.56 15.17 -3.63
N GLN A 439 5.48 15.04 -4.96
CA GLN A 439 6.64 15.00 -5.85
C GLN A 439 7.72 13.95 -5.48
N ASP A 440 7.33 12.93 -4.71
CA ASP A 440 8.22 11.91 -4.14
C ASP A 440 8.63 10.87 -5.20
N PRO A 441 9.93 10.76 -5.53
CA PRO A 441 10.40 9.84 -6.55
C PRO A 441 10.22 8.36 -6.16
N TYR A 442 10.19 8.01 -4.87
CA TYR A 442 10.01 6.63 -4.42
C TYR A 442 8.59 6.12 -4.69
N ARG A 443 7.59 6.99 -4.44
CA ARG A 443 6.17 6.68 -4.72
C ARG A 443 5.94 6.46 -6.21
N LEU A 444 6.58 7.26 -7.06
CA LEU A 444 6.41 7.15 -8.51
C LEU A 444 7.20 6.00 -9.11
N ALA A 445 8.41 5.72 -8.61
CA ALA A 445 9.19 4.55 -8.98
C ALA A 445 8.42 3.24 -8.71
N ALA A 446 7.66 3.19 -7.61
CA ALA A 446 6.85 2.03 -7.23
C ALA A 446 5.69 1.72 -8.20
N LEU A 447 5.29 2.66 -9.05
CA LEU A 447 4.25 2.43 -10.07
C LEU A 447 4.79 1.73 -11.34
N VAL A 448 6.10 1.85 -11.61
CA VAL A 448 6.73 1.30 -12.83
C VAL A 448 6.60 -0.23 -12.94
N PRO A 449 6.88 -1.03 -11.88
CA PRO A 449 6.76 -2.49 -11.94
C PRO A 449 5.40 -3.01 -12.40
N LEU A 450 4.31 -2.32 -12.06
CA LEU A 450 2.96 -2.79 -12.34
C LEU A 450 2.75 -3.03 -13.84
N PHE A 451 3.06 -2.04 -14.68
CA PHE A 451 2.87 -2.19 -16.12
C PHE A 451 4.03 -2.91 -16.81
N THR A 452 5.25 -2.87 -16.24
CA THR A 452 6.34 -3.75 -16.69
C THR A 452 5.94 -5.23 -16.55
N LEU A 453 5.36 -5.62 -15.41
CA LEU A 453 4.84 -6.96 -15.16
C LEU A 453 3.72 -7.33 -16.11
N VAL A 454 2.73 -6.43 -16.30
CA VAL A 454 1.62 -6.67 -17.23
C VAL A 454 2.15 -6.92 -18.65
N LEU A 455 3.03 -6.04 -19.15
CA LEU A 455 3.64 -6.19 -20.48
C LEU A 455 4.46 -7.49 -20.57
N ALA A 456 5.22 -7.84 -19.54
CA ALA A 456 5.97 -9.09 -19.49
C ALA A 456 5.07 -10.32 -19.61
N CYS A 457 3.89 -10.31 -18.96
CA CYS A 457 2.90 -11.36 -19.08
C CYS A 457 2.27 -11.42 -20.49
N VAL A 458 2.07 -10.27 -21.15
CA VAL A 458 1.68 -10.23 -22.57
C VAL A 458 2.77 -10.82 -23.46
N GLY A 459 4.04 -10.58 -23.15
CA GLY A 459 5.18 -11.17 -23.86
C GLY A 459 5.20 -12.69 -23.75
N ALA A 460 5.05 -13.22 -22.53
CA ALA A 460 4.94 -14.66 -22.28
C ALA A 460 3.76 -15.28 -23.07
N ASP A 461 2.61 -14.61 -23.10
CA ASP A 461 1.46 -15.03 -23.89
C ASP A 461 1.72 -15.01 -25.41
N GLY A 462 2.42 -13.98 -25.88
CA GLY A 462 2.85 -13.79 -27.25
C GLY A 462 3.72 -14.95 -27.73
N LEU A 463 4.73 -15.30 -26.95
CA LEU A 463 5.66 -16.40 -27.21
C LEU A 463 4.93 -17.75 -27.32
N VAL A 464 4.07 -18.08 -26.35
CA VAL A 464 3.29 -19.33 -26.39
C VAL A 464 2.46 -19.40 -27.67
N SER A 465 1.77 -18.32 -28.00
CA SER A 465 0.93 -18.26 -29.19
C SER A 465 1.77 -18.37 -30.49
N ALA A 466 3.00 -17.86 -30.50
CA ALA A 466 3.91 -17.96 -31.66
C ALA A 466 4.42 -19.39 -31.85
N VAL A 467 4.80 -20.07 -30.76
CA VAL A 467 5.24 -21.47 -30.79
C VAL A 467 4.11 -22.40 -31.24
N GLU A 468 2.89 -22.20 -30.76
CA GLU A 468 1.71 -22.97 -31.20
C GLU A 468 1.47 -22.83 -32.70
N ARG A 469 1.57 -21.60 -33.24
CA ARG A 469 1.44 -21.36 -34.69
C ARG A 469 2.55 -22.01 -35.50
N LEU A 470 3.79 -21.97 -35.01
CA LEU A 470 4.92 -22.61 -35.68
C LEU A 470 4.75 -24.13 -35.73
N ARG A 471 4.32 -24.75 -34.62
CA ARG A 471 4.00 -26.19 -34.57
C ARG A 471 2.90 -26.57 -35.56
N GLN A 472 1.84 -25.76 -35.66
CA GLN A 472 0.77 -25.99 -36.63
C GLN A 472 1.24 -25.88 -38.09
N ARG A 473 2.18 -24.97 -38.39
CA ARG A 473 2.76 -24.79 -39.73
C ARG A 473 3.74 -25.90 -40.12
N ILE A 474 4.50 -26.43 -39.16
CA ILE A 474 5.44 -27.53 -39.40
C ILE A 474 4.70 -28.88 -39.45
N GLY A 475 3.62 -29.03 -38.66
CA GLY A 475 2.82 -30.24 -38.57
C GLY A 475 1.79 -30.47 -39.69
N SER A 476 1.71 -29.59 -40.70
CA SER A 476 0.72 -29.70 -41.80
C SER A 476 1.18 -30.52 -43.01
N SER A 477 2.42 -31.05 -43.01
CA SER A 477 2.94 -31.88 -44.13
C SER A 477 3.03 -33.38 -43.83
N ALA A 478 2.60 -33.83 -42.65
CA ALA A 478 2.42 -35.25 -42.37
C ALA A 478 0.99 -35.46 -41.89
N LYS A 479 0.22 -36.29 -42.59
CA LYS A 479 -0.82 -37.09 -41.94
C LYS A 479 -0.10 -38.29 -41.32
N PRO A 480 0.07 -38.40 -40.00
CA PRO A 480 0.28 -39.71 -39.42
C PRO A 480 -1.10 -40.31 -39.17
N GLY A 481 -1.33 -41.52 -39.68
CA GLY A 481 -2.39 -42.40 -39.20
C GLY A 481 -2.14 -42.86 -37.76
N LEU A 482 -1.99 -41.91 -36.84
CA LEU A 482 -1.96 -42.12 -35.40
C LEU A 482 -3.29 -41.60 -34.84
N PRO A 483 -3.96 -42.36 -33.96
CA PRO A 483 -5.28 -42.01 -33.46
C PRO A 483 -5.22 -40.62 -32.85
N ALA A 484 -6.30 -39.84 -33.03
CA ALA A 484 -6.48 -38.55 -32.39
C ALA A 484 -6.14 -38.66 -30.90
N PHE A 485 -4.90 -38.35 -30.56
CA PHE A 485 -4.35 -38.57 -29.24
C PHE A 485 -5.02 -37.52 -28.38
N ARG A 486 -6.08 -37.93 -27.67
CA ARG A 486 -6.67 -37.23 -26.53
C ARG A 486 -5.57 -37.12 -25.46
N GLY A 487 -4.65 -36.20 -25.69
CA GLY A 487 -3.43 -35.99 -24.92
C GLY A 487 -3.77 -35.46 -23.55
N SER A 488 -3.81 -36.41 -22.62
CA SER A 488 -3.91 -36.28 -21.16
C SER A 488 -3.14 -35.07 -20.59
N LEU A 489 -3.67 -34.53 -19.48
CA LEU A 489 -3.09 -33.48 -18.63
C LEU A 489 -1.57 -33.61 -18.38
N THR A 490 -0.99 -34.79 -18.55
CA THR A 490 0.44 -35.10 -18.35
C THR A 490 1.38 -34.40 -19.33
N VAL A 491 1.01 -34.14 -20.59
CA VAL A 491 1.90 -33.44 -21.57
C VAL A 491 1.89 -31.94 -21.36
N TYR A 492 0.73 -31.35 -21.06
CA TYR A 492 0.65 -29.96 -20.59
C TYR A 492 1.35 -29.79 -19.24
N GLY A 493 1.25 -30.78 -18.34
CA GLY A 493 1.93 -30.79 -17.05
C GLY A 493 3.45 -30.87 -17.17
N SER A 494 3.99 -31.67 -18.08
CA SER A 494 5.44 -31.79 -18.30
C SER A 494 6.02 -30.60 -19.08
N VAL A 495 5.32 -30.03 -20.05
CA VAL A 495 5.74 -28.78 -20.70
C VAL A 495 5.65 -27.59 -19.72
N ALA A 496 4.59 -27.51 -18.90
CA ALA A 496 4.49 -26.50 -17.85
C ALA A 496 5.57 -26.68 -16.78
N ALA A 497 5.87 -27.91 -16.36
CA ALA A 497 6.94 -28.19 -15.40
C ALA A 497 8.33 -27.86 -15.96
N ILE A 498 8.59 -28.15 -17.24
CA ILE A 498 9.85 -27.79 -17.92
C ILE A 498 9.96 -26.27 -18.11
N VAL A 499 8.87 -25.58 -18.47
CA VAL A 499 8.83 -24.11 -18.58
C VAL A 499 8.98 -23.45 -17.21
N CYS A 500 8.33 -23.97 -16.16
CA CYS A 500 8.53 -23.50 -14.79
C CYS A 500 9.97 -23.74 -14.33
N ALA A 501 10.54 -24.92 -14.55
CA ALA A 501 11.92 -25.27 -14.17
C ALA A 501 12.98 -24.46 -14.95
N SER A 502 12.75 -24.18 -16.24
CA SER A 502 13.66 -23.38 -17.07
C SER A 502 13.52 -21.87 -16.86
N LEU A 503 12.34 -21.37 -16.44
CA LEU A 503 12.16 -19.99 -15.98
C LEU A 503 12.65 -19.79 -14.54
N LEU A 504 12.65 -20.83 -13.71
CA LEU A 504 13.08 -20.78 -12.30
C LEU A 504 14.55 -20.37 -12.13
N SER A 505 15.47 -20.77 -13.03
CA SER A 505 16.90 -20.42 -12.92
C SER A 505 17.18 -18.91 -13.07
N PRO A 506 16.77 -18.23 -14.15
CA PRO A 506 16.90 -16.77 -14.26
C PRO A 506 16.03 -16.01 -13.25
N LEU A 507 14.95 -16.61 -12.77
CA LEU A 507 14.09 -16.05 -11.72
C LEU A 507 14.72 -16.10 -10.32
N VAL A 508 15.39 -17.20 -9.98
CA VAL A 508 16.20 -17.33 -8.77
C VAL A 508 17.37 -16.34 -8.82
N ALA A 509 17.97 -16.13 -10.00
CA ALA A 509 18.97 -15.08 -10.21
C ALA A 509 18.39 -13.66 -10.05
N MET A 510 17.15 -13.39 -10.49
CA MET A 510 16.46 -12.12 -10.20
C MET A 510 16.29 -11.90 -8.70
N VAL A 511 15.86 -12.94 -7.98
CA VAL A 511 15.64 -12.89 -6.53
C VAL A 511 16.95 -12.63 -5.79
N GLN A 512 18.06 -13.21 -6.27
CA GLN A 512 19.42 -12.94 -5.80
C GLN A 512 20.04 -11.65 -6.35
N GLY A 513 19.29 -10.87 -7.13
CA GLY A 513 19.78 -9.64 -7.74
C GLY A 513 20.26 -8.62 -6.71
N PRO A 514 21.30 -7.82 -7.05
CA PRO A 514 21.92 -6.87 -6.12
C PRO A 514 20.94 -5.83 -5.57
N GLY A 515 19.90 -5.46 -6.33
CA GLY A 515 18.86 -4.54 -5.86
C GLY A 515 18.02 -5.12 -4.71
N LEU A 516 17.59 -6.37 -4.83
CA LEU A 516 16.82 -7.06 -3.78
C LEU A 516 17.68 -7.32 -2.53
N ALA A 517 18.96 -7.66 -2.71
CA ALA A 517 19.90 -7.77 -1.61
C ALA A 517 20.10 -6.42 -0.88
N ALA A 518 20.30 -5.33 -1.63
CA ALA A 518 20.50 -4.00 -1.07
C ALA A 518 19.29 -3.48 -0.29
N VAL A 519 18.07 -3.62 -0.83
CA VAL A 519 16.86 -3.19 -0.10
C VAL A 519 16.62 -4.06 1.14
N SER A 520 16.87 -5.38 1.06
CA SER A 520 16.75 -6.28 2.22
C SER A 520 17.75 -5.92 3.33
N ALA A 521 18.98 -5.54 2.97
CA ALA A 521 19.98 -5.09 3.93
C ALA A 521 19.57 -3.78 4.61
N LYS A 522 19.00 -2.83 3.85
CA LYS A 522 18.48 -1.57 4.41
C LYS A 522 17.28 -1.79 5.33
N ILE A 523 16.35 -2.67 4.96
CA ILE A 523 15.24 -3.08 5.84
C ILE A 523 15.80 -3.70 7.12
N ARG A 524 16.77 -4.62 7.02
CA ARG A 524 17.38 -5.22 8.21
C ARG A 524 18.00 -4.20 9.14
N LEU A 525 18.68 -3.22 8.57
CA LEU A 525 19.30 -2.16 9.33
C LEU A 525 18.26 -1.30 10.06
N SER A 526 17.16 -0.93 9.40
CA SER A 526 16.10 -0.12 10.03
C SER A 526 15.27 -0.88 11.07
N TYR A 527 15.30 -2.22 11.10
CA TYR A 527 14.61 -3.04 12.11
C TYR A 527 15.52 -3.43 13.29
N SER A 528 16.72 -2.86 13.37
CA SER A 528 17.70 -3.18 14.42
C SER A 528 17.61 -2.21 15.61
N PHE A 529 17.69 -2.76 16.82
CA PHE A 529 17.60 -2.02 18.11
C PHE A 529 18.99 -1.70 18.69
N VAL A 530 19.95 -1.42 17.81
CA VAL A 530 21.31 -1.09 18.22
C VAL A 530 21.42 0.40 18.57
N PRO A 531 22.30 0.80 19.50
CA PRO A 531 22.53 2.22 19.79
C PRO A 531 22.85 3.03 18.53
N GLY A 532 22.29 4.23 18.43
CA GLY A 532 22.37 5.06 17.22
C GLY A 532 21.19 4.91 16.24
N TRP A 533 20.18 4.12 16.61
CA TRP A 533 18.84 4.15 16.03
C TRP A 533 17.83 4.75 17.02
N VAL A 534 16.57 4.90 16.57
CA VAL A 534 15.50 5.61 17.28
C VAL A 534 15.23 5.06 18.68
N VAL A 535 15.28 3.74 18.84
CA VAL A 535 15.04 3.02 20.10
C VAL A 535 16.01 1.84 20.20
N SER A 536 16.89 1.89 21.20
CA SER A 536 17.78 0.80 21.60
C SER A 536 17.06 -0.25 22.44
N ASN A 537 17.70 -1.40 22.66
CA ASN A 537 17.15 -2.45 23.54
C ASN A 537 16.90 -1.96 24.97
N ASP A 538 17.78 -1.11 25.52
CA ASP A 538 17.63 -0.56 26.88
C ASP A 538 16.45 0.42 26.95
N GLU A 539 16.32 1.31 25.97
CA GLU A 539 15.20 2.24 25.88
C GLU A 539 13.87 1.50 25.70
N PHE A 540 13.84 0.47 24.82
CA PHE A 540 12.65 -0.38 24.63
C PHE A 540 12.26 -1.11 25.93
N ALA A 541 13.24 -1.66 26.66
CA ALA A 541 13.00 -2.37 27.90
C ALA A 541 12.49 -1.43 29.02
N LEU A 542 12.98 -0.19 29.11
CA LEU A 542 12.42 0.82 30.02
C LEU A 542 11.01 1.21 29.61
N MET A 543 10.78 1.48 28.32
CA MET A 543 9.45 1.83 27.81
C MET A 543 8.41 0.74 28.07
N SER A 544 8.80 -0.53 27.94
CA SER A 544 7.90 -1.69 28.08
C SER A 544 7.33 -1.89 29.48
N ARG A 545 7.84 -1.18 30.49
CA ARG A 545 7.40 -1.25 31.90
C ARG A 545 7.03 0.11 32.48
N LEU A 546 6.83 1.13 31.62
CA LEU A 546 6.41 2.46 32.09
C LEU A 546 5.05 2.42 32.79
N ASP A 547 4.20 1.46 32.44
CA ASP A 547 2.89 1.29 33.05
C ASP A 547 2.93 0.85 34.52
N ASP A 548 4.04 0.28 34.98
CA ASP A 548 4.27 -0.06 36.39
C ASP A 548 4.50 1.20 37.27
N ALA A 549 5.10 2.26 36.71
CA ALA A 549 5.58 3.43 37.46
C ALA A 549 4.85 4.75 37.15
N VAL A 550 4.27 4.86 35.95
CA VAL A 550 3.58 6.06 35.46
C VAL A 550 2.07 5.81 35.52
N PRO A 551 1.28 6.64 36.24
CA PRO A 551 -0.18 6.58 36.24
C PRO A 551 -0.79 6.76 34.84
N SER A 552 -1.99 6.24 34.61
CA SER A 552 -2.65 6.31 33.29
C SER A 552 -3.11 7.72 32.88
N ASP A 553 -3.33 8.60 33.84
CA ASP A 553 -3.71 10.01 33.66
C ASP A 553 -2.49 10.93 33.52
N ALA A 554 -1.29 10.45 33.84
CA ALA A 554 -0.05 11.20 33.69
C ALA A 554 0.40 11.29 32.22
N VAL A 555 0.99 12.44 31.87
CA VAL A 555 1.67 12.67 30.59
C VAL A 555 3.18 12.71 30.81
N ILE A 556 3.90 12.01 29.94
CA ILE A 556 5.36 11.94 29.94
C ILE A 556 5.91 12.99 28.96
N GLY A 557 6.75 13.90 29.48
CA GLY A 557 7.56 14.81 28.68
C GLY A 557 8.63 14.06 27.89
N VAL A 558 8.58 14.20 26.56
CA VAL A 558 9.49 13.49 25.64
C VAL A 558 10.05 14.42 24.57
N ASN A 559 11.24 14.09 24.06
CA ASN A 559 11.72 14.62 22.79
C ASN A 559 11.36 13.63 21.66
N PRO A 560 10.52 14.01 20.68
CA PRO A 560 10.13 13.06 19.63
C PRO A 560 11.29 12.63 18.72
N PHE A 561 12.38 13.41 18.64
CA PHE A 561 13.53 13.13 17.78
C PHE A 561 14.46 12.03 18.30
N ASN A 562 14.39 11.69 19.59
CA ASN A 562 15.19 10.63 20.21
C ASN A 562 14.40 9.33 20.42
N GLY A 563 13.19 9.23 19.86
CA GLY A 563 12.34 8.04 20.00
C GLY A 563 11.39 8.05 21.19
N GLY A 564 11.46 9.03 22.09
CA GLY A 564 10.59 9.12 23.27
C GLY A 564 9.08 9.04 22.96
N SER A 565 8.64 9.51 21.79
CA SER A 565 7.24 9.39 21.34
C SER A 565 6.73 7.95 21.23
N LEU A 566 7.61 6.97 21.02
CA LEU A 566 7.22 5.57 20.92
C LEU A 566 6.85 4.95 22.27
N ALA A 567 7.09 5.63 23.39
CA ALA A 567 6.61 5.22 24.70
C ALA A 567 5.08 5.03 24.69
N TYR A 568 4.36 5.82 23.90
CA TYR A 568 2.91 5.66 23.72
C TYR A 568 2.56 4.33 23.03
N ALA A 569 3.11 4.07 21.85
CA ALA A 569 2.90 2.80 21.14
C ALA A 569 3.26 1.58 22.02
N ILE A 570 4.36 1.65 22.75
CA ILE A 570 4.91 0.55 23.55
C ILE A 570 4.07 0.28 24.80
N SER A 571 3.81 1.30 25.62
CA SER A 571 3.21 1.14 26.96
C SER A 571 1.77 1.65 27.11
N GLY A 572 1.26 2.37 26.13
CA GLY A 572 -0.02 3.09 26.25
C GLY A 572 0.03 4.30 27.19
N ARG A 573 1.21 4.74 27.64
CA ARG A 573 1.36 5.96 28.44
C ARG A 573 1.42 7.21 27.57
N ARG A 574 0.60 8.21 27.91
CA ARG A 574 0.48 9.45 27.14
C ARG A 574 1.80 10.21 27.15
N VAL A 575 2.09 10.85 26.03
CA VAL A 575 3.32 11.62 25.82
C VAL A 575 3.00 13.02 25.32
N THR A 576 3.89 13.97 25.57
CA THR A 576 3.72 15.37 25.12
C THR A 576 3.76 15.53 23.59
N GLN A 577 4.36 14.57 22.88
CA GLN A 577 4.49 14.55 21.43
C GLN A 577 4.40 13.13 20.90
N TYR A 578 3.44 12.85 20.00
CA TYR A 578 3.24 11.53 19.40
C TYR A 578 4.03 11.34 18.08
N HIS A 579 4.64 12.39 17.55
CA HIS A 579 5.44 12.34 16.33
C HIS A 579 6.41 13.53 16.28
N LEU A 580 7.37 13.51 15.35
CA LEU A 580 8.38 14.56 15.18
C LEU A 580 7.78 15.86 14.61
N THR A 581 6.67 15.75 13.90
CA THR A 581 5.91 16.87 13.37
C THR A 581 4.42 16.73 13.68
N PRO A 582 3.70 17.83 13.93
CA PRO A 582 4.19 19.22 14.01
C PRO A 582 5.12 19.45 15.21
N GLY A 583 5.86 20.57 15.22
CA GLY A 583 6.69 20.95 16.37
C GLY A 583 5.85 21.30 17.60
N PRO A 584 6.48 21.62 18.74
CA PRO A 584 5.76 21.83 19.98
C PRO A 584 4.86 23.07 19.90
N GLY A 585 3.67 22.96 20.49
CA GLY A 585 2.74 24.08 20.68
C GLY A 585 3.32 25.18 21.57
N ALA A 586 2.58 26.29 21.74
CA ALA A 586 3.04 27.44 22.53
C ALA A 586 3.34 27.05 23.99
N ASP A 587 2.40 26.35 24.64
CA ASP A 587 2.51 25.98 26.04
C ASP A 587 3.63 24.96 26.26
N LEU A 588 3.71 23.94 25.40
CA LEU A 588 4.80 22.97 25.46
C LEU A 588 6.18 23.60 25.25
N LYS A 589 6.30 24.67 24.46
CA LYS A 589 7.57 25.42 24.32
C LYS A 589 7.97 26.13 25.62
N ILE A 590 7.00 26.64 26.38
CA ILE A 590 7.25 27.26 27.70
C ILE A 590 7.69 26.18 28.69
N ILE A 591 6.93 25.09 28.76
CA ILE A 591 7.21 23.95 29.65
C ILE A 591 8.60 23.37 29.35
N ALA A 592 8.88 23.05 28.08
CA ALA A 592 10.12 22.42 27.68
C ALA A 592 11.37 23.28 27.93
N LYS A 593 11.23 24.61 28.10
CA LYS A 593 12.34 25.50 28.44
C LYS A 593 12.58 25.62 29.95
N GLY A 594 11.54 25.54 30.76
CA GLY A 594 11.62 25.91 32.18
C GLY A 594 11.36 24.79 33.19
N LEU A 595 10.85 23.62 32.76
CA LEU A 595 10.30 22.61 33.69
C LEU A 595 11.30 22.11 34.73
N LEU A 596 12.57 21.97 34.38
CA LEU A 596 13.59 21.46 35.30
C LEU A 596 13.92 22.43 36.44
N SER A 597 13.70 23.73 36.26
CA SER A 597 14.02 24.77 37.26
C SER A 597 12.76 25.48 37.78
N ALA A 598 11.58 24.93 37.51
CA ALA A 598 10.32 25.57 37.85
C ALA A 598 9.97 25.36 39.33
N ASP A 599 9.52 26.44 39.98
CA ASP A 599 8.99 26.42 41.34
C ASP A 599 7.46 26.40 41.36
N LYS A 600 6.91 25.90 42.46
CA LYS A 600 5.46 25.87 42.71
C LYS A 600 4.85 27.26 42.51
N GLY A 601 3.75 27.32 41.77
CA GLY A 601 3.04 28.58 41.45
C GLY A 601 3.58 29.34 40.24
N SER A 602 4.68 28.90 39.62
CA SER A 602 5.15 29.46 38.35
C SER A 602 4.19 29.16 37.18
N GLU A 603 4.24 29.97 36.13
CA GLU A 603 3.50 29.72 34.88
C GLU A 603 3.82 28.35 34.29
N VAL A 604 5.09 27.94 34.32
CA VAL A 604 5.55 26.63 33.85
C VAL A 604 4.85 25.49 34.61
N CYS A 605 4.77 25.58 35.94
CA CYS A 605 4.08 24.56 36.73
C CYS A 605 2.57 24.57 36.52
N ARG A 606 1.94 25.74 36.33
CA ARG A 606 0.52 25.80 35.96
C ARG A 606 0.27 25.06 34.64
N LEU A 607 1.02 25.41 33.59
CA LEU A 607 0.89 24.77 32.28
C LEU A 607 1.21 23.27 32.31
N ALA A 608 2.25 22.85 33.04
CA ALA A 608 2.59 21.44 33.21
C ALA A 608 1.50 20.66 33.95
N ASN A 609 0.86 21.27 34.96
CA ASN A 609 -0.25 20.66 35.67
C ASN A 609 -1.53 20.60 34.82
N ASP A 610 -1.83 21.65 34.05
CA ASP A 610 -2.97 21.70 33.12
C ASP A 610 -2.86 20.59 32.05
N GLU A 611 -1.64 20.30 31.59
CA GLU A 611 -1.31 19.24 30.62
C GLU A 611 -0.96 17.88 31.26
N HIS A 612 -1.06 17.77 32.59
CA HIS A 612 -0.72 16.57 33.37
C HIS A 612 0.73 16.04 33.17
N ILE A 613 1.68 16.89 32.79
CA ILE A 613 3.09 16.55 32.55
C ILE A 613 3.80 16.37 33.89
N THR A 614 3.86 15.12 34.37
CA THR A 614 4.38 14.77 35.70
C THR A 614 5.63 13.88 35.65
N TYR A 615 5.98 13.38 34.47
CA TYR A 615 7.16 12.54 34.25
C TYR A 615 7.96 13.03 33.05
N ILE A 616 9.25 12.70 33.00
CA ILE A 616 10.16 12.98 31.89
C ILE A 616 10.88 11.69 31.52
N LEU A 617 10.91 11.38 30.23
CA LEU A 617 11.66 10.25 29.68
C LEU A 617 12.88 10.77 28.93
N ASP A 618 14.07 10.44 29.44
CA ASP A 618 15.36 10.96 28.98
C ASP A 618 16.22 9.84 28.39
N PHE A 619 16.54 9.98 27.10
CA PHE A 619 17.39 9.07 26.33
C PHE A 619 18.70 9.72 25.88
N ASN A 620 19.11 10.80 26.54
CA ASN A 620 20.28 11.59 26.17
C ASN A 620 20.19 12.18 24.75
N SER A 621 21.34 12.57 24.19
CA SER A 621 21.44 13.46 23.03
C SER A 621 21.47 12.77 21.65
N PHE A 622 20.91 11.57 21.50
CA PHE A 622 20.73 10.98 20.17
C PHE A 622 19.51 11.58 19.47
N TYR A 623 19.65 12.00 18.21
CA TYR A 623 18.53 12.44 17.39
C TYR A 623 18.54 11.72 16.04
N MET A 624 17.42 11.09 15.67
CA MET A 624 17.28 10.41 14.37
C MET A 624 17.50 11.37 13.19
N LEU A 625 17.09 12.63 13.35
CA LEU A 625 17.25 13.70 12.36
C LEU A 625 17.81 14.94 13.05
N ASN A 626 18.94 15.45 12.56
CA ASN A 626 19.61 16.64 13.12
C ASN A 626 18.95 17.94 12.63
N TRP A 627 17.66 18.09 12.90
CA TRP A 627 16.88 19.28 12.60
C TRP A 627 16.96 20.29 13.76
N VAL A 628 16.73 21.57 13.48
CA VAL A 628 16.79 22.62 14.51
C VAL A 628 15.71 22.39 15.57
N GLU A 629 14.56 21.88 15.14
CA GLU A 629 13.39 21.52 15.92
C GLU A 629 13.69 20.45 16.99
N ALA A 630 14.70 19.59 16.77
CA ALA A 630 15.12 18.60 17.76
C ALA A 630 15.60 19.25 19.07
N ARG A 631 16.04 20.52 19.00
CA ARG A 631 16.52 21.31 20.16
C ARG A 631 15.40 22.05 20.89
N ALA A 632 14.15 21.91 20.46
CA ALA A 632 13.01 22.59 21.08
C ALA A 632 12.56 21.98 22.43
N TYR A 633 13.24 20.92 22.90
CA TYR A 633 12.84 20.13 24.06
C TYR A 633 13.92 20.03 25.16
N PRO A 634 14.56 21.14 25.60
CA PRO A 634 15.75 21.06 26.45
C PRO A 634 15.49 20.45 27.85
N ALA A 635 14.28 20.59 28.40
CA ALA A 635 13.93 19.98 29.69
C ALA A 635 13.77 18.45 29.64
N PHE A 636 13.68 17.85 28.44
CA PHE A 636 13.41 16.41 28.27
C PHE A 636 14.63 15.63 27.80
N VAL A 637 15.82 16.26 27.79
CA VAL A 637 17.06 15.64 27.33
C VAL A 637 18.19 16.00 28.29
N ASN A 638 19.06 15.03 28.62
CA ASN A 638 20.22 15.23 29.48
C ASN A 638 19.85 15.83 30.85
N VAL A 639 18.77 15.34 31.45
CA VAL A 639 18.20 15.87 32.70
C VAL A 639 19.21 15.83 33.84
N ALA A 640 20.01 14.76 33.92
CA ALA A 640 21.07 14.61 34.93
C ALA A 640 22.18 15.66 34.84
N ALA A 641 22.33 16.32 33.68
CA ALA A 641 23.34 17.35 33.47
C ALA A 641 22.86 18.76 33.88
N SER A 642 21.63 18.89 34.39
CA SER A 642 21.06 20.15 34.89
C SER A 642 21.15 20.19 36.43
N PRO A 643 22.17 20.86 37.01
CA PRO A 643 22.34 20.92 38.46
C PRO A 643 21.15 21.63 39.12
N GLY A 644 20.62 21.06 40.19
CA GLY A 644 19.45 21.61 40.88
C GLY A 644 18.12 21.34 40.19
N ALA A 645 18.06 20.42 39.21
CA ALA A 645 16.79 20.05 38.57
C ALA A 645 15.78 19.52 39.59
N HIS A 646 14.57 20.08 39.58
CA HIS A 646 13.47 19.70 40.48
C HIS A 646 12.76 18.43 40.01
N VAL A 647 13.51 17.33 39.94
CA VAL A 647 13.05 16.00 39.51
C VAL A 647 13.63 14.90 40.39
N ARG A 648 12.99 13.73 40.41
CA ARG A 648 13.47 12.52 41.10
C ARG A 648 13.54 11.35 40.13
N LEU A 649 14.67 10.65 40.07
CA LEU A 649 14.82 9.42 39.29
C LEU A 649 13.87 8.34 39.83
N VAL A 650 13.12 7.69 38.95
CA VAL A 650 12.12 6.65 39.28
C VAL A 650 12.56 5.28 38.79
N ASP A 651 13.02 5.20 37.54
CA ASP A 651 13.49 3.96 36.92
C ASP A 651 14.61 4.27 35.92
N GLN A 652 15.46 3.28 35.66
CA GLN A 652 16.58 3.38 34.74
C GLN A 652 16.86 2.02 34.08
N GLN A 653 17.17 2.04 32.79
CA GLN A 653 17.72 0.91 32.05
C GLN A 653 18.91 1.39 31.23
N GLY A 654 20.12 0.90 31.52
CA GLY A 654 21.32 1.40 30.86
C GLY A 654 21.44 2.93 30.97
N ALA A 655 21.44 3.62 29.83
CA ALA A 655 21.48 5.07 29.75
C ALA A 655 20.09 5.76 29.73
N ALA A 656 19.01 4.99 29.55
CA ALA A 656 17.63 5.47 29.51
C ALA A 656 17.08 5.67 30.92
N LYS A 657 16.44 6.81 31.18
CA LYS A 657 15.98 7.20 32.53
C LYS A 657 14.56 7.74 32.51
N LEU A 658 13.81 7.39 33.54
CA LEU A 658 12.49 7.94 33.85
C LEU A 658 12.58 8.80 35.11
N TYR A 659 12.19 10.07 35.01
CA TYR A 659 12.13 10.99 36.13
C TYR A 659 10.70 11.38 36.45
N LYS A 660 10.41 11.62 37.73
CA LYS A 660 9.19 12.29 38.22
C LYS A 660 9.50 13.76 38.49
N VAL A 661 8.69 14.66 37.96
CA VAL A 661 8.79 16.10 38.23
C VAL A 661 8.40 16.35 39.68
N THR A 662 9.24 17.01 40.48
CA THR A 662 8.95 17.31 41.89
C THR A 662 8.71 18.79 42.16
N GLY A 663 9.25 19.70 41.34
CA GLY A 663 9.14 21.16 41.55
C GLY A 663 7.73 21.74 41.43
N CYS A 664 6.86 21.05 40.69
CA CYS A 664 5.48 21.47 40.45
C CYS A 664 4.43 20.70 41.28
N ILE A 665 4.85 19.68 42.02
CA ILE A 665 3.94 18.86 42.83
C ILE A 665 3.72 19.56 44.17
N GLY A 666 2.45 19.79 44.51
CA GLY A 666 2.08 20.29 45.81
C GLY A 666 0.59 20.49 46.00
#